data_AF-A0A9W4TYE3-F1
#
_entry.id   AF-A0A9W4TYE3-F1
#
_cell.length_a   1.000
_cell.length_b   1.000
_cell.length_c   1.000
_cell.angle_alpha   90.00
_cell.angle_beta   90.00
_cell.angle_gamma   90.00
#
_symmetry.space_group_name_H-M   'P 1'
#
loop_
_entity.id
_entity.type
_entity.pdbx_description
1 polymer ?
#
loop_
_entity_poly.entity_id
_entity_poly.type
_entity_poly.pdbx_seq_one_letter_code
_entity_poly.pdbx_strand_id
1 'polypeptide(L)'
;MAAELSKINNLIKLEDDLIKLDSLRSQFLKEKSSIDIKLSSTTQLQIDSIMNNLDQLNQTMKKLNNIKSNVNKITNIHQESTNIKDYDLIRKMSLINQYLSQVENIYFDISKFHQNLNNLNSAIEDEMSQFQNDSNYPLPKFLEIHNLYDQARNFHDYLERFIMNSSDDYKSLVQKITSPIKKTISLFDEFINECTISLTEYTKEGNFEFLFKFVAVISYEEKEDLKAELIGNLFQRDQLNGYQRIKKRNYKKFFFDKLRLNLQETFQTCVNHFSDDTILVFDNLYWLEEDLKFIKSLEDLFPWDIEKFFSKIYYDCLHDFTLDLIKKEPPAEDLLKILAYDKINPFDKSIIGELKESVLEDYLTTITNKMNEWNLNLIKQETESFTQRPKAPDVYPYEQKYWDEDVQGNELEMFSTFQAYVLPDFKTPLAMLKEQADVAASSGYSKILVEVIEKWNVCFLKRIDNFRDLIDDEMDRYISVFNNEKFLIKQSKAKKLFRKKPVAVDVDSLTPEEQRNISKEGLVEYLCALANSLDITSETLSDKFMPIYLEKTHANFHSKIQTAFESTVYVSNELISHIIKTICSIVINDLYPELCKVFTKAWYDPPEVSMTELIVETIAEYMQEIRSYSTYNVYALCFTILLDNFINTYIRIGYENVLHGDGKKIDPDATKKYKSFSEGIGRDISLFFHGLENLFTRKDKKYLFYSLKAIELLDNLGTCQDPLNIAPQIWQHEVLPEFYYSSIDYVIGVLSCRKDIDKSDIKQLRPKLQAIQDEYYKEVESPETPILTLSDFTYNA
;
A
#
# COMPACT_ATOMS: atom_id res chain seq x y z
N MET A 1 -3.09 53.70 -15.61
CA MET A 1 -4.24 53.97 -16.51
C MET A 1 -5.04 52.73 -16.91
N ALA A 2 -4.57 51.82 -17.77
CA ALA A 2 -5.40 50.69 -18.24
C ALA A 2 -5.79 49.67 -17.14
N ALA A 3 -4.91 49.42 -16.16
CA ALA A 3 -5.20 48.51 -15.02
C ALA A 3 -6.14 49.14 -13.96
N GLU A 4 -6.10 50.46 -13.79
CA GLU A 4 -6.96 51.18 -12.83
C GLU A 4 -8.38 51.37 -13.39
N LEU A 5 -8.50 51.65 -14.69
CA LEU A 5 -9.79 51.65 -15.40
C LEU A 5 -10.47 50.27 -15.36
N SER A 6 -9.69 49.18 -15.43
CA SER A 6 -10.19 47.80 -15.24
C SER A 6 -10.71 47.55 -13.82
N LYS A 7 -9.99 48.00 -12.78
CA LYS A 7 -10.46 47.93 -11.39
C LYS A 7 -11.76 48.71 -11.18
N ILE A 8 -11.87 49.91 -11.76
CA ILE A 8 -13.07 50.75 -11.68
C ILE A 8 -14.26 50.09 -12.42
N ASN A 9 -14.02 49.50 -13.59
CA ASN A 9 -15.05 48.82 -14.40
C ASN A 9 -15.55 47.51 -13.78
N ASN A 10 -14.74 46.87 -12.92
CA ASN A 10 -15.16 45.67 -12.18
C ASN A 10 -15.95 45.97 -10.90
N LEU A 11 -15.91 47.21 -10.39
CA LEU A 11 -16.53 47.61 -9.12
C LEU A 11 -17.89 48.33 -9.27
N ILE A 12 -18.34 48.62 -10.50
CA ILE A 12 -19.62 49.31 -10.77
C ILE A 12 -20.39 48.53 -11.83
N LYS A 13 -21.08 47.44 -11.42
CA LYS A 13 -21.93 46.65 -12.33
C LYS A 13 -23.42 46.62 -11.97
N LEU A 14 -23.82 47.12 -10.79
CA LEU A 14 -25.23 47.18 -10.35
C LEU A 14 -25.58 48.58 -9.81
N GLU A 15 -26.84 49.02 -9.95
CA GLU A 15 -27.31 50.36 -9.53
C GLU A 15 -27.11 50.63 -8.03
N ASP A 16 -27.12 49.62 -7.17
CA ASP A 16 -26.88 49.77 -5.72
C ASP A 16 -25.43 50.15 -5.37
N ASP A 17 -24.44 49.91 -6.25
CA ASP A 17 -23.05 50.30 -6.01
C ASP A 17 -22.78 51.79 -6.29
N LEU A 18 -23.74 52.53 -6.88
CA LEU A 18 -23.67 53.99 -7.00
C LEU A 18 -23.72 54.69 -5.63
N ILE A 19 -24.31 54.07 -4.61
CA ILE A 19 -24.37 54.64 -3.25
C ILE A 19 -22.99 54.60 -2.57
N LYS A 20 -22.11 53.67 -2.96
CA LYS A 20 -20.74 53.54 -2.41
C LYS A 20 -19.72 54.48 -3.07
N LEU A 21 -20.10 55.21 -4.12
CA LEU A 21 -19.20 56.00 -4.95
C LEU A 21 -18.56 57.18 -4.21
N ASP A 22 -19.31 57.84 -3.31
CA ASP A 22 -18.76 58.92 -2.47
C ASP A 22 -17.76 58.39 -1.44
N SER A 23 -17.99 57.19 -0.89
CA SER A 23 -17.06 56.54 0.03
C SER A 23 -15.76 56.14 -0.68
N LEU A 24 -15.87 55.56 -1.89
CA LEU A 24 -14.72 55.21 -2.72
C LEU A 24 -13.96 56.45 -3.21
N ARG A 25 -14.67 57.53 -3.56
CA ARG A 25 -14.04 58.81 -3.91
C ARG A 25 -13.26 59.40 -2.74
N SER A 26 -13.80 59.34 -1.53
CA SER A 26 -13.06 59.74 -0.32
C SER A 26 -11.83 58.86 -0.09
N GLN A 27 -11.95 57.55 -0.31
CA GLN A 27 -10.83 56.61 -0.20
C GLN A 27 -9.75 56.89 -1.25
N PHE A 28 -10.10 57.09 -2.52
CA PHE A 28 -9.14 57.45 -3.57
C PHE A 28 -8.54 58.84 -3.36
N LEU A 29 -9.27 59.80 -2.79
CA LEU A 29 -8.70 61.10 -2.41
C LEU A 29 -7.69 60.96 -1.27
N LYS A 30 -7.97 60.10 -0.28
CA LYS A 30 -7.02 59.78 0.79
C LYS A 30 -5.79 59.06 0.23
N GLU A 31 -5.98 58.05 -0.63
CA GLU A 31 -4.87 57.35 -1.28
C GLU A 31 -4.04 58.29 -2.13
N LYS A 32 -4.67 59.12 -2.97
CA LYS A 32 -3.98 60.15 -3.74
C LYS A 32 -3.21 61.11 -2.84
N SER A 33 -3.83 61.63 -1.78
CA SER A 33 -3.13 62.53 -0.85
C SER A 33 -1.95 61.86 -0.15
N SER A 34 -2.07 60.58 0.22
CA SER A 34 -0.98 59.83 0.82
C SER A 34 0.15 59.56 -0.18
N ILE A 35 -0.20 59.24 -1.42
CA ILE A 35 0.74 59.04 -2.51
C ILE A 35 1.44 60.37 -2.84
N ASP A 36 0.70 61.48 -2.92
CA ASP A 36 1.24 62.81 -3.18
C ASP A 36 2.19 63.26 -2.05
N ILE A 37 1.86 62.99 -0.78
CA ILE A 37 2.77 63.27 0.36
C ILE A 37 4.04 62.41 0.27
N LYS A 38 3.91 61.12 -0.07
CA LYS A 38 5.06 60.22 -0.24
C LYS A 38 5.92 60.63 -1.44
N LEU A 39 5.29 61.00 -2.56
CA LEU A 39 5.97 61.51 -3.75
C LEU A 39 6.69 62.80 -3.42
N SER A 40 6.01 63.80 -2.81
CA SER A 40 6.64 65.07 -2.47
C SER A 40 7.82 64.88 -1.51
N SER A 41 7.67 64.01 -0.50
CA SER A 41 8.76 63.70 0.43
C SER A 41 9.92 63.01 -0.27
N THR A 42 9.65 62.05 -1.15
CA THR A 42 10.69 61.31 -1.88
C THR A 42 11.37 62.20 -2.91
N THR A 43 10.63 63.06 -3.61
CA THR A 43 11.20 64.05 -4.53
C THR A 43 12.03 65.07 -3.78
N GLN A 44 11.61 65.50 -2.59
CA GLN A 44 12.39 66.42 -1.76
C GLN A 44 13.69 65.77 -1.30
N LEU A 45 13.64 64.52 -0.81
CA LEU A 45 14.85 63.77 -0.43
C LEU A 45 15.79 63.54 -1.62
N GLN A 46 15.25 63.31 -2.81
CA GLN A 46 16.07 63.20 -4.02
C GLN A 46 16.68 64.55 -4.41
N ILE A 47 15.94 65.65 -4.33
CA ILE A 47 16.46 67.00 -4.59
C ILE A 47 17.56 67.33 -3.58
N ASP A 48 17.35 67.07 -2.29
CA ASP A 48 18.33 67.32 -1.24
C ASP A 48 19.59 66.45 -1.42
N SER A 49 19.42 65.18 -1.81
CA SER A 49 20.54 64.30 -2.17
C SER A 49 21.29 64.79 -3.40
N ILE A 50 20.59 65.21 -4.47
CA ILE A 50 21.21 65.79 -5.66
C ILE A 50 21.95 67.08 -5.31
N MET A 51 21.38 67.93 -4.47
CA MET A 51 21.97 69.19 -4.06
C MET A 51 23.21 68.99 -3.17
N ASN A 52 23.16 68.03 -2.25
CA ASN A 52 24.32 67.60 -1.46
C ASN A 52 25.40 66.98 -2.35
N ASN A 53 25.03 66.15 -3.32
CA ASN A 53 25.99 65.55 -4.27
C ASN A 53 26.62 66.62 -5.17
N LEU A 54 25.84 67.61 -5.62
CA LEU A 54 26.37 68.75 -6.39
C LEU A 54 27.31 69.60 -5.56
N ASP A 55 27.01 69.85 -4.28
CA ASP A 55 27.91 70.59 -3.40
C ASP A 55 29.18 69.79 -3.11
N GLN A 56 29.06 68.48 -2.82
CA GLN A 56 30.23 67.60 -2.68
C GLN A 56 31.06 67.54 -3.96
N LEU A 57 30.44 67.50 -5.14
CA LEU A 57 31.15 67.51 -6.41
C LEU A 57 31.85 68.85 -6.64
N ASN A 58 31.21 69.97 -6.34
CA ASN A 58 31.83 71.29 -6.40
C ASN A 58 33.00 71.42 -5.43
N GLN A 59 32.85 70.92 -4.20
CA GLN A 59 33.93 70.86 -3.21
C GLN A 59 35.06 69.95 -3.68
N THR A 60 34.74 68.81 -4.28
CA THR A 60 35.73 67.87 -4.83
C THR A 60 36.44 68.49 -6.02
N MET A 61 35.75 69.23 -6.89
CA MET A 61 36.35 69.94 -8.01
C MET A 61 37.28 71.06 -7.54
N LYS A 62 36.90 71.80 -6.50
CA LYS A 62 37.79 72.78 -5.83
C LYS A 62 39.01 72.11 -5.21
N LYS A 63 38.82 71.01 -4.46
CA LYS A 63 39.92 70.22 -3.86
C LYS A 63 40.84 69.64 -4.94
N LEU A 64 40.28 69.12 -6.04
CA LEU A 64 41.04 68.53 -7.15
C LEU A 64 41.82 69.60 -7.92
N ASN A 65 41.25 70.78 -8.14
CA ASN A 65 41.98 71.91 -8.71
C ASN A 65 43.11 72.39 -7.79
N ASN A 66 42.89 72.41 -6.47
CA ASN A 66 43.95 72.68 -5.49
C ASN A 66 45.03 71.60 -5.50
N ILE A 67 44.66 70.31 -5.52
CA ILE A 67 45.60 69.20 -5.62
C ILE A 67 46.37 69.29 -6.93
N LYS A 68 45.72 69.57 -8.07
CA LYS A 68 46.37 69.73 -9.37
C LYS A 68 47.33 70.93 -9.37
N SER A 69 46.95 72.05 -8.74
CA SER A 69 47.84 73.19 -8.54
C SER A 69 49.05 72.83 -7.67
N ASN A 70 48.83 72.11 -6.56
CA ASN A 70 49.89 71.67 -5.66
C ASN A 70 50.81 70.63 -6.32
N VAL A 71 50.26 69.69 -7.10
CA VAL A 71 51.03 68.73 -7.88
C VAL A 71 51.85 69.47 -8.93
N ASN A 72 51.29 70.46 -9.63
CA ASN A 72 52.07 71.28 -10.57
C ASN A 72 53.20 72.07 -9.88
N LYS A 73 52.95 72.59 -8.66
CA LYS A 73 54.02 73.22 -7.85
C LYS A 73 55.09 72.21 -7.45
N ILE A 74 54.69 71.01 -7.00
CA ILE A 74 55.63 69.94 -6.63
C ILE A 74 56.40 69.45 -7.85
N THR A 75 55.79 69.33 -9.03
CA THR A 75 56.50 68.94 -10.25
C THR A 75 57.46 70.02 -10.71
N ASN A 76 57.11 71.31 -10.55
CA ASN A 76 58.04 72.41 -10.82
C ASN A 76 59.23 72.39 -9.83
N ILE A 77 58.98 72.23 -8.53
CA ILE A 77 60.03 72.08 -7.52
C ILE A 77 60.89 70.83 -7.78
N HIS A 78 60.27 69.72 -8.19
CA HIS A 78 60.98 68.50 -8.56
C HIS A 78 61.89 68.75 -9.76
N GLN A 79 61.40 69.40 -10.82
CA GLN A 79 62.21 69.77 -11.99
C GLN A 79 63.36 70.72 -11.62
N GLU A 80 63.13 71.68 -10.73
CA GLU A 80 64.17 72.58 -10.21
C GLU A 80 65.22 71.82 -9.37
N SER A 81 64.79 70.84 -8.55
CA SER A 81 65.67 70.04 -7.70
C SER A 81 66.48 68.97 -8.45
N THR A 82 66.00 68.49 -9.60
CA THR A 82 66.69 67.47 -10.41
C THR A 82 67.96 67.99 -11.11
N ASN A 83 68.24 69.30 -11.10
CA ASN A 83 69.41 69.87 -11.75
C ASN A 83 70.71 69.86 -10.91
N ILE A 84 70.74 69.21 -9.74
CA ILE A 84 71.93 69.12 -8.88
C ILE A 84 72.58 67.72 -9.02
N LYS A 85 73.75 67.65 -9.69
CA LYS A 85 74.48 66.41 -10.03
C LYS A 85 74.93 65.56 -8.83
N ASP A 86 75.05 66.17 -7.64
CA ASP A 86 75.55 65.48 -6.44
C ASP A 86 74.48 64.60 -5.75
N TYR A 87 73.19 64.85 -6.02
CA TYR A 87 72.10 64.07 -5.42
C TYR A 87 72.00 62.65 -6.00
N ASP A 88 72.36 62.47 -7.27
CA ASP A 88 72.35 61.15 -7.92
C ASP A 88 73.47 60.25 -7.41
N LEU A 89 74.64 60.81 -7.07
CA LEU A 89 75.73 60.06 -6.46
C LEU A 89 75.40 59.64 -5.03
N ILE A 90 74.80 60.55 -4.24
CA ILE A 90 74.33 60.23 -2.88
C ILE A 90 73.21 59.18 -2.91
N ARG A 91 72.26 59.29 -3.85
CA ARG A 91 71.22 58.28 -4.04
C ARG A 91 71.79 56.93 -4.45
N LYS A 92 72.73 56.89 -5.39
CA LYS A 92 73.42 55.64 -5.77
C LYS A 92 74.22 55.05 -4.62
N MET A 93 74.92 55.87 -3.83
CA MET A 93 75.67 55.41 -2.65
C MET A 93 74.74 54.89 -1.55
N SER A 94 73.61 55.55 -1.32
CA SER A 94 72.57 55.10 -0.39
C SER A 94 71.91 53.80 -0.86
N LEU A 95 71.65 53.67 -2.17
CA LEU A 95 71.13 52.44 -2.77
C LEU A 95 72.16 51.30 -2.64
N ILE A 96 73.45 51.56 -2.91
CA ILE A 96 74.51 50.57 -2.75
C ILE A 96 74.61 50.11 -1.30
N ASN A 97 74.55 51.04 -0.33
CA ASN A 97 74.59 50.67 1.09
C ASN A 97 73.33 49.89 1.51
N GLN A 98 72.16 50.24 0.96
CA GLN A 98 70.92 49.50 1.16
C GLN A 98 70.99 48.09 0.57
N TYR A 99 71.51 47.93 -0.65
CA TYR A 99 71.72 46.62 -1.27
C TYR A 99 72.75 45.79 -0.50
N LEU A 100 73.84 46.40 -0.03
CA LEU A 100 74.86 45.71 0.75
C LEU A 100 74.30 45.21 2.09
N SER A 101 73.50 46.04 2.77
CA SER A 101 72.78 45.63 3.99
C SER A 101 71.75 44.52 3.72
N GLN A 102 71.05 44.57 2.58
CA GLN A 102 70.12 43.50 2.18
C GLN A 102 70.85 42.19 1.91
N VAL A 103 72.01 42.23 1.25
CA VAL A 103 72.82 41.04 0.96
C VAL A 103 73.41 40.44 2.25
N GLU A 104 73.86 41.27 3.18
CA GLU A 104 74.35 40.83 4.49
C GLU A 104 73.25 40.14 5.31
N ASN A 105 72.04 40.72 5.33
CA ASN A 105 70.87 40.12 5.97
C ASN A 105 70.48 38.79 5.30
N ILE A 106 70.43 38.73 3.96
CA ILE A 106 70.13 37.49 3.23
C ILE A 106 71.19 36.42 3.55
N TYR A 107 72.46 36.78 3.62
CA TYR A 107 73.52 35.84 3.97
C TYR A 107 73.35 35.28 5.39
N PHE A 108 73.06 36.16 6.35
CA PHE A 108 72.79 35.76 7.73
C PHE A 108 71.55 34.87 7.83
N ASP A 109 70.48 35.24 7.16
CA ASP A 109 69.21 34.50 7.12
C ASP A 109 69.43 33.11 6.49
N ILE A 110 70.16 32.98 5.38
CA ILE A 110 70.50 31.68 4.76
C ILE A 110 71.34 30.82 5.72
N SER A 111 72.30 31.41 6.44
CA SER A 111 73.15 30.66 7.38
C SER A 111 72.35 30.10 8.56
N LYS A 112 71.40 30.88 9.07
CA LYS A 112 70.50 30.48 10.17
C LYS A 112 69.34 29.60 9.71
N PHE A 113 69.01 29.65 8.42
CA PHE A 113 67.87 28.95 7.84
C PHE A 113 67.92 27.44 8.11
N HIS A 114 69.07 26.81 7.90
CA HIS A 114 69.22 25.36 8.15
C HIS A 114 69.06 24.99 9.62
N GLN A 115 69.55 25.83 10.55
CA GLN A 115 69.37 25.60 11.98
C GLN A 115 67.90 25.77 12.38
N ASN A 116 67.24 26.81 11.87
CA ASN A 116 65.82 27.06 12.12
C ASN A 116 64.93 25.95 11.55
N LEU A 117 65.25 25.42 10.36
CA LEU A 117 64.54 24.27 9.79
C LEU A 117 64.72 23.00 10.63
N ASN A 118 65.93 22.73 11.12
CA ASN A 118 66.16 21.56 11.97
C ASN A 118 65.43 21.70 13.32
N ASN A 119 65.48 22.87 13.94
CA ASN A 119 64.75 23.14 15.18
C ASN A 119 63.23 23.03 14.98
N LEU A 120 62.72 23.48 13.83
CA LEU A 120 61.31 23.37 13.50
C LEU A 120 60.89 21.93 13.22
N ASN A 121 61.71 21.15 12.52
CA ASN A 121 61.44 19.72 12.31
C ASN A 121 61.43 18.95 13.64
N SER A 122 62.39 19.20 14.54
CA SER A 122 62.37 18.59 15.88
C SER A 122 61.18 19.05 16.71
N ALA A 123 60.80 20.33 16.66
CA ALA A 123 59.63 20.83 17.37
C ALA A 123 58.32 20.22 16.86
N ILE A 124 58.19 20.00 15.55
CA ILE A 124 57.03 19.32 14.95
C ILE A 124 56.99 17.85 15.36
N GLU A 125 58.13 17.14 15.29
CA GLU A 125 58.20 15.72 15.68
C GLU A 125 57.93 15.53 17.20
N ASP A 126 58.41 16.44 18.04
CA ASP A 126 58.15 16.45 19.48
C ASP A 126 56.67 16.76 19.80
N GLU A 127 56.05 17.73 19.12
CA GLU A 127 54.62 18.00 19.31
C GLU A 127 53.73 16.90 18.73
N MET A 128 54.08 16.31 17.59
CA MET A 128 53.37 15.17 16.99
C MET A 128 53.35 13.96 17.93
N SER A 129 54.50 13.62 18.50
CA SER A 129 54.61 12.49 19.42
C SER A 129 53.86 12.73 20.73
N GLN A 130 53.82 13.97 21.23
CA GLN A 130 53.01 14.29 22.43
C GLN A 130 51.51 14.33 22.14
N PHE A 131 51.13 14.82 20.96
CA PHE A 131 49.73 14.87 20.51
C PHE A 131 49.12 13.48 20.29
N GLN A 132 49.92 12.50 19.86
CA GLN A 132 49.48 11.10 19.73
C GLN A 132 49.35 10.36 21.07
N ASN A 133 50.02 10.83 22.12
CA ASN A 133 50.12 10.11 23.40
C ASN A 133 49.15 10.62 24.48
N ASP A 134 48.67 11.87 24.41
CA ASP A 134 47.87 12.46 25.48
C ASP A 134 46.66 13.26 24.96
N SER A 135 45.46 12.74 25.20
CA SER A 135 44.20 13.24 24.63
C SER A 135 43.79 14.64 25.13
N ASN A 136 44.36 15.12 26.23
CA ASN A 136 44.05 16.43 26.82
C ASN A 136 45.10 17.52 26.53
N TYR A 137 46.03 17.30 25.61
CA TYR A 137 47.14 18.23 25.41
C TYR A 137 46.71 19.52 24.69
N PRO A 138 46.86 20.72 25.31
CA PRO A 138 46.33 21.98 24.78
C PRO A 138 47.20 22.62 23.67
N LEU A 139 48.19 21.90 23.14
CA LEU A 139 49.07 22.34 22.04
C LEU A 139 49.64 23.77 22.21
N PRO A 140 50.55 23.97 23.19
CA PRO A 140 51.06 25.29 23.52
C PRO A 140 52.01 25.87 22.46
N LYS A 141 52.80 25.08 21.72
CA LYS A 141 53.74 25.64 20.72
C LYS A 141 53.19 25.64 19.30
N PHE A 142 51.96 25.17 19.08
CA PHE A 142 51.33 25.14 17.75
C PHE A 142 51.37 26.49 17.02
N LEU A 143 51.06 27.58 17.74
CA LEU A 143 51.10 28.94 17.19
C LEU A 143 52.54 29.39 16.89
N GLU A 144 53.51 28.98 17.72
CA GLU A 144 54.92 29.29 17.51
C GLU A 144 55.47 28.55 16.30
N ILE A 145 55.15 27.26 16.17
CA ILE A 145 55.49 26.43 15.01
C ILE A 145 54.87 27.00 13.74
N HIS A 146 53.59 27.38 13.77
CA HIS A 146 52.93 27.99 12.61
C HIS A 146 53.60 29.29 12.18
N ASN A 147 53.92 30.18 13.13
CA ASN A 147 54.59 31.45 12.83
C ASN A 147 56.00 31.24 12.25
N LEU A 148 56.78 30.33 12.82
CA LEU A 148 58.11 29.99 12.31
C LEU A 148 58.06 29.28 10.95
N TYR A 149 57.05 28.44 10.74
CA TYR A 149 56.77 27.78 9.47
C TYR A 149 56.40 28.80 8.39
N ASP A 150 55.50 29.74 8.71
CA ASP A 150 55.09 30.79 7.77
C ASP A 150 56.27 31.71 7.41
N GLN A 151 57.11 32.08 8.38
CA GLN A 151 58.35 32.83 8.13
C GLN A 151 59.32 32.06 7.22
N ALA A 152 59.54 30.77 7.48
CA ALA A 152 60.42 29.93 6.66
C ALA A 152 59.90 29.80 5.22
N ARG A 153 58.58 29.71 5.04
CA ARG A 153 57.94 29.58 3.73
C ARG A 153 57.85 30.91 2.99
N ASN A 154 57.67 32.04 3.69
CA ASN A 154 57.76 33.37 3.09
C ASN A 154 59.18 33.72 2.65
N PHE A 155 60.19 33.27 3.40
CA PHE A 155 61.60 33.36 3.00
C PHE A 155 61.89 32.52 1.75
N HIS A 156 61.30 31.32 1.66
CA HIS A 156 61.39 30.48 0.47
C HIS A 156 60.78 31.15 -0.78
N ASP A 157 59.54 31.64 -0.68
CA ASP A 157 58.85 32.33 -1.78
C ASP A 157 59.62 33.58 -2.22
N TYR A 158 60.22 34.30 -1.26
CA TYR A 158 61.11 35.42 -1.53
C TYR A 158 62.34 34.96 -2.32
N LEU A 159 63.06 33.93 -1.86
CA LEU A 159 64.22 33.40 -2.58
C LEU A 159 63.85 32.96 -4.01
N GLU A 160 62.75 32.24 -4.21
CA GLU A 160 62.31 31.86 -5.56
C GLU A 160 62.12 33.06 -6.50
N ARG A 161 61.56 34.18 -6.00
CA ARG A 161 61.36 35.39 -6.78
C ARG A 161 62.65 36.15 -7.08
N PHE A 162 63.56 36.28 -6.11
CA PHE A 162 64.88 36.90 -6.32
C PHE A 162 65.69 36.19 -7.40
N ILE A 163 65.39 34.91 -7.60
CA ILE A 163 66.14 34.02 -8.48
C ILE A 163 65.57 33.96 -9.88
N MET A 164 64.27 34.26 -10.08
CA MET A 164 63.68 34.33 -11.42
C MET A 164 64.42 35.33 -12.34
N ASN A 165 65.06 36.34 -11.75
CA ASN A 165 65.84 37.36 -12.48
C ASN A 165 67.36 37.09 -12.50
N SER A 166 67.85 35.99 -11.92
CA SER A 166 69.28 35.68 -11.72
C SER A 166 69.77 34.51 -12.61
N SER A 167 71.10 34.33 -12.74
CA SER A 167 71.69 33.30 -13.64
C SER A 167 71.39 31.85 -13.21
N ASP A 168 71.46 30.91 -14.16
CA ASP A 168 71.07 29.50 -13.97
C ASP A 168 71.88 28.76 -12.89
N ASP A 169 73.14 29.16 -12.65
CA ASP A 169 73.96 28.60 -11.57
C ASP A 169 73.39 28.93 -10.17
N TYR A 170 72.91 30.17 -9.96
CA TYR A 170 72.24 30.56 -8.71
C TYR A 170 70.90 29.84 -8.51
N LYS A 171 70.18 29.53 -9.60
CA LYS A 171 68.95 28.70 -9.55
C LYS A 171 69.25 27.31 -8.99
N SER A 172 70.33 26.68 -9.45
CA SER A 172 70.72 25.34 -8.98
C SER A 172 71.17 25.31 -7.51
N LEU A 173 71.87 26.36 -7.06
CA LEU A 173 72.36 26.48 -5.69
C LEU A 173 71.20 26.65 -4.69
N VAL A 174 70.24 27.49 -5.03
CA VAL A 174 69.10 27.74 -4.13
C VAL A 174 68.10 26.60 -4.18
N GLN A 175 67.95 25.87 -5.28
CA GLN A 175 67.19 24.62 -5.27
C GLN A 175 67.76 23.61 -4.27
N LYS A 176 69.09 23.55 -4.10
CA LYS A 176 69.72 22.73 -3.04
C LYS A 176 69.41 23.24 -1.64
N ILE A 177 69.52 24.55 -1.41
CA ILE A 177 69.20 25.21 -0.11
C ILE A 177 67.72 25.07 0.26
N THR A 178 66.85 25.06 -0.75
CA THR A 178 65.39 25.00 -0.62
C THR A 178 64.86 23.58 -0.42
N SER A 179 65.58 22.56 -0.92
CA SER A 179 65.13 21.16 -0.84
C SER A 179 64.70 20.66 0.56
N PRO A 180 65.32 21.05 1.68
CA PRO A 180 64.91 20.60 3.02
C PRO A 180 63.58 21.19 3.49
N ILE A 181 63.14 22.31 2.91
CA ILE A 181 61.85 22.93 3.23
C ILE A 181 60.71 22.01 2.81
N LYS A 182 60.86 21.27 1.70
CA LYS A 182 59.84 20.32 1.25
C LYS A 182 59.55 19.22 2.27
N LYS A 183 60.59 18.73 2.97
CA LYS A 183 60.43 17.78 4.07
C LYS A 183 59.63 18.40 5.22
N THR A 184 59.95 19.65 5.54
CA THR A 184 59.30 20.43 6.61
C THR A 184 57.82 20.70 6.29
N ILE A 185 57.50 20.98 5.01
CA ILE A 185 56.11 21.12 4.52
C ILE A 185 55.35 19.80 4.68
N SER A 186 55.96 18.67 4.29
CA SER A 186 55.33 17.35 4.43
C SER A 186 55.01 17.00 5.88
N LEU A 187 55.95 17.26 6.81
CA LEU A 187 55.74 17.00 8.24
C LEU A 187 54.65 17.88 8.84
N PHE A 188 54.59 19.15 8.42
CA PHE A 188 53.52 20.06 8.86
C PHE A 188 52.16 19.66 8.28
N ASP A 189 52.10 19.25 7.02
CA ASP A 189 50.85 18.78 6.40
C ASP A 189 50.35 17.47 7.05
N GLU A 190 51.26 16.57 7.44
CA GLU A 190 50.96 15.37 8.24
C GLU A 190 50.42 15.73 9.62
N PHE A 191 51.01 16.72 10.29
CA PHE A 191 50.53 17.22 11.57
C PHE A 191 49.14 17.86 11.49
N ILE A 192 48.87 18.66 10.46
CA ILE A 192 47.53 19.20 10.22
C ILE A 192 46.53 18.06 9.93
N ASN A 193 46.93 17.01 9.24
CA ASN A 193 46.09 15.84 8.99
C ASN A 193 45.72 15.13 10.30
N GLU A 194 46.69 14.84 11.16
CA GLU A 194 46.44 14.23 12.48
C GLU A 194 45.57 15.13 13.37
N CYS A 195 45.81 16.44 13.37
CA CYS A 195 44.97 17.41 14.07
C CYS A 195 43.53 17.42 13.54
N THR A 196 43.35 17.24 12.23
CA THR A 196 42.02 17.21 11.59
C THR A 196 41.27 15.93 11.93
N ILE A 197 41.96 14.78 11.97
CA ILE A 197 41.35 13.49 12.34
C ILE A 197 40.91 13.53 13.80
N SER A 198 41.80 14.00 14.67
CA SER A 198 41.55 14.02 16.11
C SER A 198 40.60 15.14 16.55
N LEU A 199 40.26 16.09 15.66
CA LEU A 199 39.32 17.17 15.95
C LEU A 199 37.93 16.65 16.35
N THR A 200 37.46 15.56 15.75
CA THR A 200 36.16 14.96 16.09
C THR A 200 36.16 14.27 17.47
N GLU A 201 37.30 13.72 17.89
CA GLU A 201 37.44 13.05 19.19
C GLU A 201 37.67 14.06 20.31
N TYR A 202 38.58 15.03 20.12
CA TYR A 202 38.88 16.06 21.12
C TYR A 202 37.78 17.09 21.31
N THR A 203 36.93 17.29 20.30
CA THR A 203 35.69 18.04 20.50
C THR A 203 34.77 17.31 21.48
N LYS A 204 34.56 15.99 21.29
CA LYS A 204 33.72 15.18 22.18
C LYS A 204 34.24 15.14 23.62
N GLU A 205 35.56 15.20 23.81
CA GLU A 205 36.19 15.28 25.14
C GLU A 205 36.17 16.70 25.78
N GLY A 206 35.74 17.72 25.03
CA GLY A 206 35.53 19.08 25.55
C GLY A 206 36.79 19.95 25.60
N ASN A 207 37.85 19.62 24.85
CA ASN A 207 39.05 20.45 24.78
C ASN A 207 38.87 21.64 23.82
N PHE A 208 38.16 22.66 24.29
CA PHE A 208 37.88 23.88 23.52
C PHE A 208 39.13 24.74 23.24
N GLU A 209 40.21 24.58 24.01
CA GLU A 209 41.44 25.37 23.84
C GLU A 209 42.22 24.94 22.59
N PHE A 210 42.32 23.63 22.34
CA PHE A 210 42.88 23.10 21.10
C PHE A 210 42.08 23.57 19.89
N LEU A 211 40.75 23.40 19.94
CA LEU A 211 39.86 23.80 18.85
C LEU A 211 39.99 25.29 18.54
N PHE A 212 40.02 26.15 19.56
CA PHE A 212 40.18 27.59 19.36
C PHE A 212 41.52 27.92 18.69
N LYS A 213 42.63 27.32 19.13
CA LYS A 213 43.97 27.55 18.54
C LYS A 213 44.04 27.06 17.08
N PHE A 214 43.50 25.88 16.82
CA PHE A 214 43.49 25.29 15.48
C PHE A 214 42.61 26.10 14.51
N VAL A 215 41.39 26.46 14.93
CA VAL A 215 40.48 27.32 14.13
C VAL A 215 41.07 28.71 13.92
N ALA A 216 41.71 29.28 14.95
CA ALA A 216 42.40 30.57 14.82
C ALA A 216 43.48 30.51 13.74
N VAL A 217 44.28 29.45 13.69
CA VAL A 217 45.32 29.26 12.65
C VAL A 217 44.71 29.15 11.26
N ILE A 218 43.67 28.34 11.05
CA ILE A 218 43.07 28.23 9.71
C ILE A 218 42.38 29.55 9.30
N SER A 219 41.75 30.26 10.23
CA SER A 219 41.14 31.57 9.96
C SER A 219 42.20 32.64 9.63
N TYR A 220 43.38 32.56 10.25
CA TYR A 220 44.52 33.41 9.95
C TYR A 220 45.07 33.10 8.55
N GLU A 221 45.25 31.82 8.23
CA GLU A 221 45.67 31.37 6.90
C GLU A 221 44.69 31.77 5.80
N GLU A 222 43.38 31.75 6.06
CA GLU A 222 42.36 32.24 5.12
C GLU A 222 42.52 33.75 4.85
N LYS A 223 42.74 34.55 5.90
CA LYS A 223 42.99 35.99 5.75
C LYS A 223 44.26 36.28 4.99
N GLU A 224 45.33 35.52 5.22
CA GLU A 224 46.60 35.67 4.50
C GLU A 224 46.50 35.19 3.04
N ASP A 225 45.76 34.12 2.75
CA ASP A 225 45.48 33.68 1.37
C ASP A 225 44.64 34.72 0.60
N LEU A 226 43.65 35.34 1.24
CA LEU A 226 42.87 36.45 0.66
C LEU A 226 43.75 37.69 0.41
N LYS A 227 44.63 38.04 1.34
CA LYS A 227 45.60 39.14 1.15
C LYS A 227 46.53 38.84 -0.03
N ALA A 228 47.06 37.63 -0.13
CA ALA A 228 47.92 37.22 -1.24
C ALA A 228 47.19 37.30 -2.60
N GLU A 229 45.92 36.90 -2.65
CA GLU A 229 45.07 37.06 -3.85
C GLU A 229 44.88 38.52 -4.25
N LEU A 230 44.56 39.38 -3.28
CA LEU A 230 44.37 40.81 -3.53
C LEU A 230 45.68 41.48 -3.97
N ILE A 231 46.81 41.15 -3.33
CA ILE A 231 48.13 41.67 -3.70
C ILE A 231 48.52 41.20 -5.11
N GLY A 232 48.27 39.93 -5.45
CA GLY A 232 48.53 39.37 -6.77
C GLY A 232 47.69 40.02 -7.88
N ASN A 233 46.47 40.45 -7.57
CA ASN A 233 45.56 41.10 -8.52
C ASN A 233 45.78 42.62 -8.66
N LEU A 234 46.23 43.30 -7.60
CA LEU A 234 46.35 44.77 -7.55
C LEU A 234 47.72 45.30 -7.95
N PHE A 235 48.81 44.56 -7.72
CA PHE A 235 50.17 45.03 -8.02
C PHE A 235 50.78 44.30 -9.23
N GLN A 236 51.34 45.05 -10.19
CA GLN A 236 52.27 44.47 -11.16
C GLN A 236 53.48 43.88 -10.41
N ARG A 237 53.87 42.65 -10.77
CA ARG A 237 54.84 41.79 -10.09
C ARG A 237 56.22 42.41 -9.80
N ASP A 238 56.51 43.62 -10.26
CA ASP A 238 57.84 44.26 -10.20
C ASP A 238 58.00 45.33 -9.10
N GLN A 239 56.94 45.77 -8.40
CA GLN A 239 57.04 46.85 -7.39
C GLN A 239 57.06 46.39 -5.92
N LEU A 240 56.91 45.10 -5.66
CA LEU A 240 56.89 44.56 -4.29
C LEU A 240 58.32 44.24 -3.83
N ASN A 241 58.88 45.05 -2.92
CA ASN A 241 60.12 44.76 -2.19
C ASN A 241 59.78 44.33 -0.76
N GLY A 242 60.08 43.07 -0.40
CA GLY A 242 59.93 42.55 0.97
C GLY A 242 59.56 41.05 1.03
N TYR A 243 59.66 40.48 2.23
CA TYR A 243 59.19 39.12 2.56
C TYR A 243 57.66 39.09 2.61
N GLN A 244 57.00 38.86 1.47
CA GLN A 244 55.53 38.76 1.39
C GLN A 244 55.10 37.50 0.64
N ARG A 245 53.98 36.92 1.09
CA ARG A 245 53.34 35.72 0.54
C ARG A 245 52.74 35.99 -0.85
N ILE A 246 53.05 35.13 -1.82
CA ILE A 246 52.64 35.32 -3.23
C ILE A 246 51.73 34.18 -3.72
N LYS A 247 51.85 32.97 -3.14
CA LYS A 247 51.07 31.79 -3.55
C LYS A 247 50.00 31.42 -2.51
N LYS A 248 48.83 31.00 -3.00
CA LYS A 248 47.75 30.44 -2.17
C LYS A 248 48.15 29.06 -1.64
N ARG A 249 47.94 28.81 -0.34
CA ARG A 249 48.25 27.50 0.27
C ARG A 249 47.00 26.62 0.45
N ASN A 250 45.80 27.20 0.47
CA ASN A 250 44.51 26.49 0.44
C ASN A 250 44.30 25.48 1.61
N TYR A 251 44.85 25.77 2.80
CA TYR A 251 44.67 24.92 3.98
C TYR A 251 43.21 24.70 4.38
N LYS A 252 42.33 25.67 4.08
CA LYS A 252 40.88 25.52 4.26
C LYS A 252 40.29 24.37 3.42
N LYS A 253 40.68 24.25 2.15
CA LYS A 253 40.18 23.16 1.28
C LYS A 253 40.71 21.81 1.75
N PHE A 254 42.00 21.75 2.08
CA PHE A 254 42.64 20.56 2.63
C PHE A 254 41.93 20.08 3.90
N PHE A 255 41.59 21.00 4.81
CA PHE A 255 40.84 20.70 6.02
C PHE A 255 39.45 20.08 5.73
N PHE A 256 38.65 20.70 4.86
CA PHE A 256 37.33 20.17 4.51
C PHE A 256 37.39 18.82 3.77
N ASP A 257 38.36 18.63 2.88
CA ASP A 257 38.54 17.36 2.17
C ASP A 257 38.94 16.23 3.13
N LYS A 258 39.80 16.53 4.12
CA LYS A 258 40.22 15.56 5.13
C LYS A 258 39.14 15.24 6.15
N LEU A 259 38.39 16.24 6.62
CA LEU A 259 37.20 16.00 7.42
C LEU A 259 36.18 15.12 6.70
N ARG A 260 35.99 15.33 5.40
CA ARG A 260 35.09 14.49 4.60
C ARG A 260 35.51 13.03 4.59
N LEU A 261 36.80 12.75 4.43
CA LEU A 261 37.32 11.38 4.46
C LEU A 261 37.11 10.72 5.83
N ASN A 262 37.36 11.44 6.93
CA ASN A 262 37.14 10.92 8.28
C ASN A 262 35.65 10.57 8.51
N LEU A 263 34.73 11.46 8.11
CA LEU A 263 33.29 11.20 8.23
C LEU A 263 32.83 10.01 7.39
N GLN A 264 33.45 9.80 6.22
CA GLN A 264 33.19 8.62 5.39
C GLN A 264 33.76 7.35 6.02
N GLU A 265 34.95 7.41 6.62
CA GLU A 265 35.58 6.27 7.30
C GLU A 265 34.83 5.85 8.55
N THR A 266 34.36 6.80 9.36
CA THR A 266 33.51 6.52 10.54
C THR A 266 32.19 5.88 10.13
N PHE A 267 31.53 6.40 9.10
CA PHE A 267 30.33 5.78 8.54
C PHE A 267 30.61 4.38 7.98
N GLN A 268 31.70 4.20 7.23
CA GLN A 268 32.09 2.90 6.67
C GLN A 268 32.43 1.90 7.77
N THR A 269 33.05 2.33 8.87
CA THR A 269 33.34 1.49 10.03
C THR A 269 32.04 1.01 10.68
N CYS A 270 31.04 1.88 10.79
CA CYS A 270 29.70 1.50 11.24
C CYS A 270 29.07 0.48 10.28
N VAL A 271 29.11 0.72 8.97
CA VAL A 271 28.58 -0.22 7.96
C VAL A 271 29.30 -1.57 8.01
N ASN A 272 30.62 -1.57 8.18
CA ASN A 272 31.42 -2.80 8.28
C ASN A 272 31.13 -3.59 9.56
N HIS A 273 30.76 -2.91 10.65
CA HIS A 273 30.37 -3.57 11.90
C HIS A 273 29.06 -4.37 11.73
N PHE A 274 28.17 -3.93 10.84
CA PHE A 274 26.90 -4.57 10.53
C PHE A 274 26.90 -5.30 9.18
N SER A 275 28.03 -5.91 8.80
CA SER A 275 28.18 -6.59 7.50
C SER A 275 27.19 -7.72 7.26
N ASP A 276 26.75 -8.37 8.34
CA ASP A 276 25.86 -9.54 8.28
C ASP A 276 24.39 -9.14 8.11
N ASP A 277 23.95 -8.03 8.73
CA ASP A 277 22.59 -7.50 8.67
C ASP A 277 22.63 -5.99 8.42
N THR A 278 22.70 -5.62 7.15
CA THR A 278 22.80 -4.22 6.71
C THR A 278 21.64 -3.32 7.13
N ILE A 279 20.48 -3.88 7.52
CA ILE A 279 19.32 -3.12 7.98
C ILE A 279 19.46 -2.65 9.43
N LEU A 280 20.22 -3.37 10.28
CA LEU A 280 20.51 -2.95 11.66
C LEU A 280 21.29 -1.63 11.72
N VAL A 281 21.88 -1.20 10.61
CA VAL A 281 22.49 0.12 10.48
C VAL A 281 21.44 1.19 10.75
N PHE A 282 20.22 1.09 10.19
CA PHE A 282 19.17 2.09 10.36
C PHE A 282 18.68 2.21 11.81
N ASP A 283 18.59 1.10 12.53
CA ASP A 283 18.19 1.08 13.95
C ASP A 283 19.25 1.74 14.84
N ASN A 284 20.51 1.71 14.42
CA ASN A 284 21.63 2.25 15.16
C ASN A 284 22.05 3.66 14.69
N LEU A 285 21.27 4.38 13.87
CA LEU A 285 21.62 5.75 13.45
C LEU A 285 21.46 6.82 14.55
N TYR A 286 21.10 6.43 15.78
CA TYR A 286 21.00 7.35 16.92
C TYR A 286 22.32 8.11 17.21
N TRP A 287 23.48 7.47 17.01
CA TRP A 287 24.78 8.14 17.17
C TRP A 287 24.97 9.31 16.18
N LEU A 288 24.36 9.21 15.00
CA LEU A 288 24.44 10.25 13.97
C LEU A 288 23.62 11.48 14.38
N GLU A 289 22.44 11.26 14.98
CA GLU A 289 21.64 12.34 15.56
C GLU A 289 22.33 13.03 16.74
N GLU A 290 22.98 12.26 17.61
CA GLU A 290 23.77 12.81 18.71
C GLU A 290 24.98 13.61 18.19
N ASP A 291 25.66 13.11 17.17
CA ASP A 291 26.78 13.82 16.53
C ASP A 291 26.31 15.11 15.86
N LEU A 292 25.17 15.12 15.16
CA LEU A 292 24.60 16.34 14.59
C LEU A 292 24.19 17.35 15.67
N LYS A 293 23.58 16.90 16.78
CA LYS A 293 23.27 17.76 17.93
C LYS A 293 24.53 18.33 18.58
N PHE A 294 25.58 17.52 18.67
CA PHE A 294 26.86 17.93 19.20
C PHE A 294 27.53 18.98 18.30
N ILE A 295 27.54 18.77 16.97
CA ILE A 295 28.08 19.74 16.01
C ILE A 295 27.30 21.06 16.05
N LYS A 296 25.97 21.00 16.22
CA LYS A 296 25.14 22.20 16.40
C LYS A 296 25.54 23.02 17.62
N SER A 297 26.00 22.38 18.70
CA SER A 297 26.52 23.08 19.87
C SER A 297 27.87 23.78 19.64
N LEU A 298 28.60 23.41 18.58
CA LEU A 298 29.88 23.97 18.21
C LEU A 298 29.78 25.11 17.17
N GLU A 299 28.59 25.40 16.64
CA GLU A 299 28.41 26.41 15.57
C GLU A 299 28.94 27.80 15.98
N ASP A 300 28.74 28.19 17.24
CA ASP A 300 29.24 29.47 17.78
C ASP A 300 30.78 29.58 17.80
N LEU A 301 31.50 28.45 17.78
CA LEU A 301 32.96 28.40 17.86
C LEU A 301 33.64 28.51 16.49
N PHE A 302 32.91 28.31 15.40
CA PHE A 302 33.46 28.33 14.05
C PHE A 302 32.96 29.54 13.25
N PRO A 303 33.83 30.22 12.48
CA PRO A 303 33.43 31.30 11.58
C PRO A 303 32.76 30.82 10.27
N TRP A 304 32.53 29.51 10.10
CA TRP A 304 31.96 28.90 8.89
C TRP A 304 30.76 28.00 9.24
N ASP A 305 29.83 27.82 8.30
CA ASP A 305 28.65 26.94 8.45
C ASP A 305 29.03 25.46 8.45
N ILE A 306 29.51 24.95 9.58
CA ILE A 306 29.93 23.53 9.73
C ILE A 306 28.73 22.59 9.80
N GLU A 307 27.62 23.00 10.42
CA GLU A 307 26.39 22.19 10.51
C GLU A 307 25.88 21.76 9.12
N LYS A 308 25.86 22.70 8.16
CA LYS A 308 25.43 22.44 6.78
C LYS A 308 26.39 21.51 6.02
N PHE A 309 27.67 21.56 6.34
CA PHE A 309 28.68 20.71 5.71
C PHE A 309 28.58 19.26 6.21
N PHE A 310 28.51 19.06 7.53
CA PHE A 310 28.39 17.73 8.13
C PHE A 310 27.04 17.08 7.76
N SER A 311 25.93 17.82 7.84
CA SER A 311 24.61 17.29 7.44
C SER A 311 24.58 16.86 5.98
N LYS A 312 25.23 17.61 5.07
CA LYS A 312 25.34 17.22 3.67
C LYS A 312 26.15 15.94 3.47
N ILE A 313 27.27 15.79 4.17
CA ILE A 313 28.12 14.59 4.01
C ILE A 313 27.42 13.35 4.54
N TYR A 314 26.83 13.43 5.73
CA TYR A 314 26.07 12.32 6.29
C TYR A 314 24.86 11.95 5.41
N TYR A 315 24.19 12.95 4.84
CA TYR A 315 23.14 12.72 3.84
C TYR A 315 23.68 12.00 2.60
N ASP A 316 24.81 12.45 2.02
CA ASP A 316 25.41 11.81 0.84
C ASP A 316 25.79 10.34 1.14
N CYS A 317 26.39 10.07 2.31
CA CYS A 317 26.74 8.71 2.75
C CYS A 317 25.52 7.80 2.96
N LEU A 318 24.48 8.30 3.63
CA LEU A 318 23.23 7.57 3.82
C LEU A 318 22.52 7.33 2.48
N HIS A 319 22.53 8.32 1.60
CA HIS A 319 21.94 8.20 0.26
C HIS A 319 22.64 7.12 -0.56
N ASP A 320 23.96 7.18 -0.68
CA ASP A 320 24.74 6.18 -1.43
C ASP A 320 24.55 4.77 -0.83
N PHE A 321 24.51 4.65 0.50
CA PHE A 321 24.22 3.39 1.19
C PHE A 321 22.80 2.87 0.87
N THR A 322 21.78 3.73 0.95
CA THR A 322 20.40 3.34 0.60
C THR A 322 20.27 2.93 -0.86
N LEU A 323 20.96 3.60 -1.78
CA LEU A 323 20.96 3.25 -3.20
C LEU A 323 21.62 1.88 -3.44
N ASP A 324 22.73 1.60 -2.77
CA ASP A 324 23.39 0.31 -2.89
C ASP A 324 22.60 -0.83 -2.23
N LEU A 325 21.80 -0.53 -1.20
CA LEU A 325 20.81 -1.48 -0.67
C LEU A 325 19.68 -1.74 -1.65
N ILE A 326 19.10 -0.71 -2.26
CA ILE A 326 18.01 -0.86 -3.24
C ILE A 326 18.47 -1.70 -4.44
N LYS A 327 19.70 -1.48 -4.94
CA LYS A 327 20.27 -2.27 -6.05
C LYS A 327 20.42 -3.76 -5.74
N LYS A 328 20.44 -4.16 -4.46
CA LYS A 328 20.55 -5.57 -4.05
C LYS A 328 19.19 -6.29 -3.99
N GLU A 329 18.08 -5.63 -4.34
CA GLU A 329 16.71 -6.17 -4.23
C GLU A 329 16.42 -6.81 -2.86
N PRO A 330 16.45 -6.02 -1.77
CA PRO A 330 16.24 -6.55 -0.44
C PRO A 330 14.78 -7.00 -0.28
N PRO A 331 14.49 -7.90 0.68
CA PRO A 331 13.14 -8.40 0.89
C PRO A 331 12.18 -7.26 1.26
N ALA A 332 10.90 -7.47 0.97
CA ALA A 332 9.84 -6.46 1.12
C ALA A 332 9.78 -5.82 2.53
N GLU A 333 10.08 -6.57 3.59
CA GLU A 333 10.15 -6.05 4.96
C GLU A 333 11.24 -4.98 5.13
N ASP A 334 12.38 -5.16 4.48
CA ASP A 334 13.53 -4.28 4.58
C ASP A 334 13.30 -3.00 3.77
N LEU A 335 12.64 -3.09 2.61
CA LEU A 335 12.21 -1.92 1.84
C LEU A 335 11.26 -1.03 2.66
N LEU A 336 10.37 -1.63 3.45
CA LEU A 336 9.49 -0.87 4.32
C LEU A 336 10.20 -0.22 5.51
N LYS A 337 11.19 -0.90 6.11
CA LYS A 337 12.01 -0.30 7.18
C LYS A 337 12.76 0.92 6.67
N ILE A 338 13.31 0.85 5.45
CA ILE A 338 13.96 1.99 4.78
C ILE A 338 12.95 3.13 4.55
N LEU A 339 11.75 2.81 4.05
CA LEU A 339 10.69 3.81 3.84
C LEU A 339 10.18 4.43 5.16
N ALA A 340 10.13 3.66 6.24
CA ALA A 340 9.77 4.15 7.57
C ALA A 340 10.84 5.10 8.12
N TYR A 341 12.12 4.76 7.94
CA TYR A 341 13.23 5.63 8.35
C TYR A 341 13.22 6.96 7.59
N ASP A 342 12.91 6.95 6.28
CA ASP A 342 12.81 8.16 5.48
C ASP A 342 11.68 9.13 5.95
N LYS A 343 10.67 8.64 6.68
CA LYS A 343 9.66 9.49 7.34
C LYS A 343 10.14 10.12 8.65
N ILE A 344 11.01 9.43 9.38
CA ILE A 344 11.51 9.84 10.71
C ILE A 344 12.80 10.68 10.58
N ASN A 345 13.40 10.66 9.39
CA ASN A 345 14.73 11.19 9.12
C ASN A 345 14.96 12.61 9.68
N PRO A 346 16.05 12.85 10.43
CA PRO A 346 16.39 14.16 10.98
C PRO A 346 16.75 15.24 9.94
N PHE A 347 16.85 14.87 8.65
CA PHE A 347 17.15 15.81 7.57
C PHE A 347 15.87 16.31 6.88
N ASP A 348 15.79 17.62 6.59
CA ASP A 348 14.69 18.25 5.83
C ASP A 348 14.51 17.70 4.40
N LYS A 349 15.44 16.86 3.91
CA LYS A 349 15.38 16.22 2.60
C LYS A 349 15.19 14.71 2.76
N SER A 350 14.32 14.17 1.92
CA SER A 350 14.15 12.73 1.81
C SER A 350 15.42 12.07 1.28
N ILE A 351 15.85 11.00 1.94
CA ILE A 351 17.03 10.18 1.63
C ILE A 351 16.84 9.45 0.30
N ILE A 352 15.60 9.12 -0.08
CA ILE A 352 15.29 8.30 -1.27
C ILE A 352 14.98 9.19 -2.50
N GLY A 353 14.64 10.46 -2.29
CA GLY A 353 14.39 11.40 -3.39
C GLY A 353 13.23 10.98 -4.30
N GLU A 354 13.44 11.03 -5.63
CA GLU A 354 12.45 10.66 -6.66
C GLU A 354 12.27 9.14 -6.84
N LEU A 355 13.18 8.30 -6.30
CA LEU A 355 13.13 6.84 -6.46
C LEU A 355 12.09 6.16 -5.56
N LYS A 356 11.38 6.92 -4.71
CA LYS A 356 10.34 6.38 -3.84
C LYS A 356 9.27 5.64 -4.61
N GLU A 357 8.81 6.20 -5.72
CA GLU A 357 7.75 5.57 -6.52
C GLU A 357 8.25 4.26 -7.15
N SER A 358 9.49 4.21 -7.63
CA SER A 358 10.11 2.98 -8.14
C SER A 358 10.24 1.91 -7.05
N VAL A 359 10.75 2.28 -5.87
CA VAL A 359 10.91 1.33 -4.75
C VAL A 359 9.56 0.80 -4.27
N LEU A 360 8.53 1.64 -4.28
CA LEU A 360 7.16 1.24 -3.96
C LEU A 360 6.60 0.28 -5.00
N GLU A 361 6.84 0.51 -6.28
CA GLU A 361 6.45 -0.41 -7.37
C GLU A 361 7.18 -1.75 -7.27
N ASP A 362 8.49 -1.75 -6.95
CA ASP A 362 9.28 -2.98 -6.78
C ASP A 362 8.82 -3.79 -5.55
N TYR A 363 8.52 -3.10 -4.45
CA TYR A 363 7.91 -3.70 -3.26
C TYR A 363 6.55 -4.35 -3.61
N LEU A 364 5.68 -3.63 -4.32
CA LEU A 364 4.37 -4.13 -4.75
C LEU A 364 4.52 -5.35 -5.66
N THR A 365 5.46 -5.31 -6.60
CA THR A 365 5.71 -6.43 -7.52
C THR A 365 6.18 -7.67 -6.76
N THR A 366 7.06 -7.49 -5.78
CA THR A 366 7.58 -8.60 -4.96
C THR A 366 6.49 -9.23 -4.10
N ILE A 367 5.64 -8.41 -3.46
CA ILE A 367 4.53 -8.93 -2.64
C ILE A 367 3.50 -9.63 -3.51
N THR A 368 3.10 -9.01 -4.62
CA THR A 368 2.08 -9.61 -5.49
C THR A 368 2.55 -10.94 -6.08
N ASN A 369 3.84 -11.08 -6.41
CA ASN A 369 4.41 -12.36 -6.82
C ASN A 369 4.37 -13.41 -5.70
N LYS A 370 4.83 -13.06 -4.50
CA LYS A 370 4.76 -13.96 -3.33
C LYS A 370 3.33 -14.37 -3.00
N MET A 371 2.37 -13.44 -3.10
CA MET A 371 0.95 -13.72 -2.88
C MET A 371 0.39 -14.71 -3.90
N ASN A 372 0.72 -14.53 -5.18
CA ASN A 372 0.31 -15.46 -6.22
C ASN A 372 0.93 -16.85 -6.01
N GLU A 373 2.21 -16.95 -5.66
CA GLU A 373 2.87 -18.23 -5.37
C GLU A 373 2.23 -18.95 -4.19
N TRP A 374 1.97 -18.23 -3.10
CA TRP A 374 1.27 -18.77 -1.93
C TRP A 374 -0.12 -19.28 -2.30
N ASN A 375 -0.89 -18.50 -3.05
CA ASN A 375 -2.23 -18.88 -3.46
C ASN A 375 -2.24 -20.11 -4.38
N LEU A 376 -1.28 -20.21 -5.30
CA LEU A 376 -1.14 -21.39 -6.18
C LEU A 376 -0.78 -22.66 -5.41
N ASN A 377 0.07 -22.55 -4.39
CA ASN A 377 0.40 -23.68 -3.52
C ASN A 377 -0.81 -24.11 -2.68
N LEU A 378 -1.54 -23.14 -2.15
CA LEU A 378 -2.77 -23.37 -1.38
C LEU A 378 -3.85 -24.05 -2.23
N ILE A 379 -4.11 -23.57 -3.46
CA ILE A 379 -5.07 -24.19 -4.39
C ILE A 379 -4.71 -25.66 -4.66
N LYS A 380 -3.43 -25.99 -4.85
CA LYS A 380 -2.98 -27.37 -5.06
C LYS A 380 -3.24 -28.25 -3.83
N GLN A 381 -2.86 -27.78 -2.65
CA GLN A 381 -3.06 -28.50 -1.40
C GLN A 381 -4.55 -28.74 -1.10
N GLU A 382 -5.39 -27.72 -1.31
CA GLU A 382 -6.83 -27.82 -1.11
C GLU A 382 -7.48 -28.77 -2.11
N THR A 383 -7.06 -28.73 -3.38
CA THR A 383 -7.54 -29.65 -4.43
C THR A 383 -7.18 -31.09 -4.08
N GLU A 384 -5.95 -31.36 -3.63
CA GLU A 384 -5.53 -32.69 -3.19
C GLU A 384 -6.32 -33.16 -1.96
N SER A 385 -6.50 -32.27 -0.97
CA SER A 385 -7.26 -32.58 0.25
C SER A 385 -8.74 -32.89 -0.04
N PHE A 386 -9.38 -32.09 -0.88
CA PHE A 386 -10.80 -32.25 -1.23
C PHE A 386 -11.05 -33.50 -2.09
N THR A 387 -10.16 -33.83 -3.03
CA THR A 387 -10.32 -35.03 -3.86
C THR A 387 -9.98 -36.32 -3.10
N GLN A 388 -8.92 -36.29 -2.27
CA GLN A 388 -8.44 -37.50 -1.60
C GLN A 388 -9.18 -37.81 -0.29
N ARG A 389 -9.80 -36.82 0.36
CA ARG A 389 -10.58 -36.98 1.60
C ARG A 389 -9.94 -37.93 2.61
N PRO A 390 -8.66 -37.73 3.00
CA PRO A 390 -7.93 -38.70 3.81
C PRO A 390 -8.40 -38.75 5.27
N LYS A 391 -9.01 -37.68 5.76
CA LYS A 391 -9.51 -37.51 7.14
C LYS A 391 -10.84 -36.76 7.07
N ALA A 392 -11.70 -36.93 8.08
CA ALA A 392 -12.85 -36.05 8.24
C ALA A 392 -12.41 -34.56 8.36
N PRO A 393 -13.25 -33.60 7.91
CA PRO A 393 -12.99 -32.18 8.05
C PRO A 393 -12.72 -31.75 9.51
N ASP A 394 -12.05 -30.62 9.69
CA ASP A 394 -11.71 -30.14 11.02
C ASP A 394 -12.90 -29.43 11.67
N VAL A 395 -13.03 -29.56 12.99
CA VAL A 395 -14.14 -28.96 13.75
C VAL A 395 -13.73 -27.59 14.27
N TYR A 396 -14.55 -26.58 13.99
CA TYR A 396 -14.37 -25.21 14.47
C TYR A 396 -15.58 -24.74 15.28
N PRO A 397 -15.40 -24.35 16.55
CA PRO A 397 -16.46 -23.75 17.33
C PRO A 397 -16.74 -22.34 16.79
N TYR A 398 -17.95 -22.13 16.27
CA TYR A 398 -18.40 -20.86 15.72
C TYR A 398 -19.59 -20.32 16.51
N GLU A 399 -19.46 -19.09 17.01
CA GLU A 399 -20.55 -18.38 17.67
C GLU A 399 -21.31 -17.57 16.62
N GLN A 400 -22.58 -17.90 16.40
CA GLN A 400 -23.39 -17.22 15.40
C GLN A 400 -24.61 -16.58 16.05
N LYS A 401 -24.92 -15.36 15.61
CA LYS A 401 -26.16 -14.67 15.95
C LYS A 401 -27.20 -14.97 14.87
N TYR A 402 -28.41 -15.31 15.28
CA TYR A 402 -29.51 -15.47 14.36
C TYR A 402 -30.84 -15.01 14.95
N TRP A 403 -31.77 -14.70 14.06
CA TRP A 403 -33.10 -14.23 14.40
C TRP A 403 -34.10 -15.39 14.30
N ASP A 404 -34.87 -15.60 15.37
CA ASP A 404 -36.02 -16.51 15.40
C ASP A 404 -37.27 -15.76 15.86
N GLU A 405 -38.44 -16.37 15.80
CA GLU A 405 -39.70 -15.78 16.23
C GLU A 405 -40.17 -16.32 17.59
N ASP A 406 -40.67 -15.42 18.45
CA ASP A 406 -41.29 -15.79 19.72
C ASP A 406 -42.69 -16.46 19.53
N VAL A 407 -43.38 -16.78 20.64
CA VAL A 407 -44.73 -17.41 20.57
C VAL A 407 -45.78 -16.45 19.98
N GLN A 408 -45.46 -15.16 19.95
CA GLN A 408 -46.32 -14.05 19.55
C GLN A 408 -45.97 -13.50 18.15
N GLY A 409 -44.92 -14.02 17.50
CA GLY A 409 -44.44 -13.61 16.18
C GLY A 409 -43.47 -12.43 16.15
N ASN A 410 -42.86 -12.04 17.28
CA ASN A 410 -41.82 -11.01 17.32
C ASN A 410 -40.42 -11.61 17.10
N GLU A 411 -39.52 -10.86 16.47
CA GLU A 411 -38.13 -11.27 16.26
C GLU A 411 -37.34 -11.29 17.58
N LEU A 412 -36.67 -12.41 17.84
CA LEU A 412 -35.78 -12.64 18.97
C LEU A 412 -34.37 -12.91 18.46
N GLU A 413 -33.39 -12.23 19.05
CA GLU A 413 -31.97 -12.49 18.81
C GLU A 413 -31.51 -13.67 19.67
N MET A 414 -31.01 -14.73 19.03
CA MET A 414 -30.45 -15.90 19.71
C MET A 414 -28.96 -16.05 19.41
N PHE A 415 -28.22 -16.54 20.41
CA PHE A 415 -26.80 -16.84 20.33
C PHE A 415 -26.60 -18.35 20.53
N SER A 416 -26.08 -19.03 19.52
CA SER A 416 -25.73 -20.44 19.62
C SER A 416 -24.31 -20.70 19.15
N THR A 417 -23.64 -21.62 19.83
CA THR A 417 -22.31 -22.11 19.45
C THR A 417 -22.46 -23.38 18.64
N PHE A 418 -22.05 -23.35 17.38
CA PHE A 418 -22.09 -24.49 16.46
C PHE A 418 -20.70 -25.10 16.33
N GLN A 419 -20.62 -26.43 16.28
CA GLN A 419 -19.39 -27.17 15.99
C GLN A 419 -19.30 -27.40 14.48
N ALA A 420 -18.98 -26.35 13.73
CA ALA A 420 -18.99 -26.40 12.28
C ALA A 420 -17.79 -27.21 11.75
N TYR A 421 -18.02 -28.07 10.76
CA TYR A 421 -16.93 -28.65 9.97
C TYR A 421 -16.37 -27.58 9.04
N VAL A 422 -15.06 -27.52 8.92
CA VAL A 422 -14.35 -26.52 8.13
C VAL A 422 -13.16 -27.18 7.44
N LEU A 423 -12.75 -26.62 6.30
CA LEU A 423 -11.55 -27.08 5.61
C LEU A 423 -10.30 -26.75 6.46
N PRO A 424 -9.28 -27.62 6.51
CA PRO A 424 -8.10 -27.43 7.36
C PRO A 424 -7.39 -26.08 7.14
N ASP A 425 -7.31 -25.64 5.87
CA ASP A 425 -6.56 -24.45 5.47
C ASP A 425 -7.42 -23.19 5.32
N PHE A 426 -8.68 -23.19 5.77
CA PHE A 426 -9.60 -22.06 5.54
C PHE A 426 -9.14 -20.73 6.15
N LYS A 427 -8.36 -20.79 7.25
CA LYS A 427 -7.82 -19.60 7.93
C LYS A 427 -6.61 -19.00 7.20
N THR A 428 -5.93 -19.79 6.39
CA THR A 428 -4.66 -19.43 5.77
C THR A 428 -4.79 -18.19 4.86
N PRO A 429 -5.81 -18.08 3.98
CA PRO A 429 -6.02 -16.86 3.19
C PRO A 429 -6.32 -15.61 4.03
N LEU A 430 -7.01 -15.76 5.16
CA LEU A 430 -7.32 -14.65 6.08
C LEU A 430 -6.10 -14.21 6.88
N ALA A 431 -5.28 -15.17 7.35
CA ALA A 431 -4.03 -14.89 8.02
C ALA A 431 -3.06 -14.16 7.07
N MET A 432 -2.97 -14.62 5.83
CA MET A 432 -2.19 -13.99 4.76
C MET A 432 -2.66 -12.56 4.49
N LEU A 433 -3.99 -12.32 4.36
CA LEU A 433 -4.54 -10.97 4.24
C LEU A 433 -4.12 -10.12 5.42
N LYS A 434 -4.28 -10.62 6.65
CA LYS A 434 -3.95 -9.89 7.87
C LYS A 434 -2.48 -9.49 7.92
N GLU A 435 -1.56 -10.43 7.74
CA GLU A 435 -0.13 -10.16 7.82
C GLU A 435 0.31 -9.12 6.78
N GLN A 436 -0.11 -9.28 5.53
CA GLN A 436 0.34 -8.40 4.45
C GLN A 436 -0.36 -7.03 4.49
N ALA A 437 -1.65 -6.99 4.84
CA ALA A 437 -2.38 -5.73 4.96
C ALA A 437 -2.01 -4.96 6.22
N ASP A 438 -1.70 -5.60 7.36
CA ASP A 438 -1.23 -4.89 8.55
C ASP A 438 0.17 -4.29 8.32
N VAL A 439 1.06 -5.01 7.63
CA VAL A 439 2.37 -4.49 7.21
C VAL A 439 2.20 -3.29 6.27
N ALA A 440 1.33 -3.41 5.24
CA ALA A 440 1.01 -2.31 4.34
C ALA A 440 0.35 -1.13 5.08
N ALA A 441 -0.49 -1.38 6.08
CA ALA A 441 -1.11 -0.34 6.88
C ALA A 441 -0.09 0.40 7.76
N SER A 442 0.84 -0.33 8.37
CA SER A 442 1.89 0.26 9.22
C SER A 442 2.83 1.18 8.45
N SER A 443 3.03 0.92 7.14
CA SER A 443 3.79 1.79 6.24
C SER A 443 3.18 3.20 6.10
N GLY A 444 1.88 3.35 6.35
CA GLY A 444 1.14 4.60 6.16
C GLY A 444 0.93 5.02 4.70
N TYR A 445 1.20 4.13 3.73
CA TYR A 445 0.90 4.37 2.32
C TYR A 445 -0.43 3.70 1.93
N SER A 446 -1.52 4.48 1.90
CA SER A 446 -2.85 3.94 1.56
C SER A 446 -2.91 3.29 0.17
N LYS A 447 -2.10 3.75 -0.80
CA LYS A 447 -2.04 3.14 -2.15
C LYS A 447 -1.58 1.68 -2.08
N ILE A 448 -0.56 1.38 -1.27
CA ILE A 448 -0.04 0.02 -1.12
C ILE A 448 -1.10 -0.89 -0.52
N LEU A 449 -1.73 -0.45 0.57
CA LEU A 449 -2.74 -1.24 1.26
C LEU A 449 -3.91 -1.60 0.34
N VAL A 450 -4.38 -0.65 -0.46
CA VAL A 450 -5.45 -0.89 -1.45
C VAL A 450 -5.03 -1.91 -2.48
N GLU A 451 -3.82 -1.78 -3.02
CA GLU A 451 -3.33 -2.67 -4.06
C GLU A 451 -3.09 -4.10 -3.55
N VAL A 452 -2.61 -4.22 -2.31
CA VAL A 452 -2.48 -5.51 -1.61
C VAL A 452 -3.86 -6.17 -1.43
N ILE A 453 -4.89 -5.42 -1.01
CA ILE A 453 -6.26 -5.92 -0.86
C ILE A 453 -6.88 -6.31 -2.21
N GLU A 454 -6.72 -5.47 -3.25
CA GLU A 454 -7.21 -5.76 -4.60
C GLU A 454 -6.56 -7.04 -5.17
N LYS A 455 -5.25 -7.23 -4.94
CA LYS A 455 -4.52 -8.42 -5.41
C LYS A 455 -4.89 -9.67 -4.63
N TRP A 456 -5.09 -9.54 -3.31
CA TRP A 456 -5.62 -10.62 -2.49
C TRP A 456 -7.02 -11.03 -2.96
N ASN A 457 -7.92 -10.08 -3.25
CA ASN A 457 -9.24 -10.36 -3.81
C ASN A 457 -9.12 -11.18 -5.11
N VAL A 458 -8.30 -10.73 -6.06
CA VAL A 458 -8.11 -11.45 -7.34
C VAL A 458 -7.61 -12.89 -7.11
N CYS A 459 -6.71 -13.09 -6.13
CA CYS A 459 -6.24 -14.42 -5.76
C CYS A 459 -7.35 -15.28 -5.14
N PHE A 460 -8.15 -14.68 -4.27
CA PHE A 460 -9.26 -15.36 -3.60
C PHE A 460 -10.37 -15.74 -4.58
N LEU A 461 -10.71 -14.87 -5.54
CA LEU A 461 -11.68 -15.18 -6.60
C LEU A 461 -11.23 -16.37 -7.45
N LYS A 462 -9.94 -16.41 -7.85
CA LYS A 462 -9.39 -17.57 -8.57
C LYS A 462 -9.50 -18.87 -7.77
N ARG A 463 -9.37 -18.80 -6.43
CA ARG A 463 -9.57 -19.94 -5.55
C ARG A 463 -11.03 -20.39 -5.53
N ILE A 464 -11.98 -19.46 -5.46
CA ILE A 464 -13.43 -19.76 -5.54
C ILE A 464 -13.77 -20.42 -6.89
N ASP A 465 -13.26 -19.89 -8.00
CA ASP A 465 -13.49 -20.44 -9.34
C ASP A 465 -12.94 -21.88 -9.45
N ASN A 466 -11.75 -22.14 -8.90
CA ASN A 466 -11.20 -23.51 -8.84
C ASN A 466 -12.10 -24.46 -8.05
N PHE A 467 -12.67 -24.02 -6.93
CA PHE A 467 -13.62 -24.84 -6.18
C PHE A 467 -14.92 -25.08 -6.95
N ARG A 468 -15.41 -24.10 -7.71
CA ARG A 468 -16.59 -24.28 -8.57
C ARG A 468 -16.37 -25.38 -9.60
N ASP A 469 -15.26 -25.32 -10.33
CA ASP A 469 -14.88 -26.35 -11.31
C ASP A 469 -14.69 -27.72 -10.65
N LEU A 470 -14.06 -27.74 -9.48
CA LEU A 470 -13.77 -28.97 -8.74
C LEU A 470 -15.04 -29.66 -8.21
N ILE A 471 -16.03 -28.88 -7.75
CA ILE A 471 -17.34 -29.40 -7.34
C ILE A 471 -18.07 -30.02 -8.52
N ASP A 472 -18.07 -29.35 -9.68
CA ASP A 472 -18.71 -29.87 -10.89
C ASP A 472 -18.06 -31.20 -11.33
N ASP A 473 -16.72 -31.28 -11.30
CA ASP A 473 -15.96 -32.50 -11.63
C ASP A 473 -16.18 -33.65 -10.62
N GLU A 474 -16.29 -33.36 -9.32
CA GLU A 474 -16.62 -34.35 -8.29
C GLU A 474 -18.08 -34.81 -8.41
N MET A 475 -19.00 -33.92 -8.78
CA MET A 475 -20.40 -34.26 -9.00
C MET A 475 -20.61 -35.11 -10.25
N ASP A 476 -19.92 -34.80 -11.35
CA ASP A 476 -19.93 -35.65 -12.53
C ASP A 476 -19.40 -37.06 -12.20
N ARG A 477 -18.36 -37.16 -11.36
CA ARG A 477 -17.85 -38.45 -10.85
C ARG A 477 -18.87 -39.15 -9.96
N TYR A 478 -19.50 -38.44 -9.01
CA TYR A 478 -20.51 -38.99 -8.12
C TYR A 478 -21.71 -39.55 -8.92
N ILE A 479 -22.27 -38.75 -9.83
CA ILE A 479 -23.40 -39.16 -10.67
C ILE A 479 -22.99 -40.32 -11.58
N SER A 480 -21.75 -40.40 -12.07
CA SER A 480 -21.35 -41.54 -12.89
C SER A 480 -21.52 -42.90 -12.19
N VAL A 481 -21.37 -42.94 -10.86
CA VAL A 481 -21.44 -44.17 -10.04
C VAL A 481 -22.82 -44.38 -9.42
N PHE A 482 -23.40 -43.34 -8.83
CA PHE A 482 -24.59 -43.45 -7.97
C PHE A 482 -25.89 -42.98 -8.63
N ASN A 483 -25.96 -42.95 -9.97
CA ASN A 483 -27.15 -42.46 -10.67
C ASN A 483 -28.39 -43.36 -10.48
N ASN A 484 -29.36 -42.87 -9.72
CA ASN A 484 -30.66 -43.52 -9.53
C ASN A 484 -31.71 -43.08 -10.57
N GLU A 485 -31.37 -42.21 -11.53
CA GLU A 485 -32.24 -41.86 -12.67
C GLU A 485 -32.62 -43.09 -13.52
N LYS A 486 -31.95 -44.24 -13.36
CA LYS A 486 -32.37 -45.53 -13.96
C LYS A 486 -33.83 -45.88 -13.61
N PHE A 487 -34.35 -45.40 -12.47
CA PHE A 487 -35.72 -45.62 -12.02
C PHE A 487 -36.75 -44.66 -12.63
N LEU A 488 -36.33 -43.56 -13.27
CA LEU A 488 -37.25 -42.61 -13.92
C LEU A 488 -37.81 -43.22 -15.22
N ILE A 489 -39.12 -43.21 -15.36
CA ILE A 489 -39.86 -43.82 -16.47
C ILE A 489 -39.47 -43.14 -17.79
N LYS A 490 -38.65 -43.84 -18.59
CA LYS A 490 -38.16 -43.48 -19.94
C LYS A 490 -37.49 -42.11 -20.04
N GLN A 491 -36.17 -42.10 -20.02
CA GLN A 491 -35.38 -41.00 -20.60
C GLN A 491 -35.85 -40.70 -22.03
N SER A 492 -36.31 -39.47 -22.26
CA SER A 492 -36.51 -38.94 -23.59
C SER A 492 -35.18 -39.08 -24.36
N LYS A 493 -35.23 -39.76 -25.52
CA LYS A 493 -34.06 -40.01 -26.39
C LYS A 493 -33.25 -38.74 -26.70
N ALA A 494 -33.84 -37.57 -26.56
CA ALA A 494 -33.21 -36.26 -26.72
C ALA A 494 -32.18 -35.93 -25.62
N LYS A 495 -32.43 -36.24 -24.34
CA LYS A 495 -31.46 -35.97 -23.25
C LYS A 495 -30.22 -36.88 -23.31
N LYS A 496 -30.34 -38.08 -23.90
CA LYS A 496 -29.19 -38.98 -24.17
C LYS A 496 -28.21 -38.44 -25.23
N LEU A 497 -28.64 -37.54 -26.11
CA LEU A 497 -27.84 -37.02 -27.22
C LEU A 497 -26.99 -35.80 -26.84
N PHE A 498 -27.36 -35.07 -25.77
CA PHE A 498 -26.71 -33.82 -25.37
C PHE A 498 -25.91 -33.89 -24.05
N ARG A 499 -25.92 -35.01 -23.32
CA ARG A 499 -24.94 -35.24 -22.25
C ARG A 499 -23.57 -35.49 -22.91
N LYS A 500 -22.53 -34.73 -22.49
CA LYS A 500 -21.13 -35.16 -22.67
C LYS A 500 -21.10 -36.63 -22.25
N LYS A 501 -20.63 -37.53 -23.11
CA LYS A 501 -20.51 -38.95 -22.75
C LYS A 501 -19.66 -39.01 -21.49
N PRO A 502 -20.19 -39.38 -20.30
CA PRO A 502 -19.30 -39.78 -19.23
C PRO A 502 -18.48 -40.97 -19.76
N VAL A 503 -17.24 -41.10 -19.30
CA VAL A 503 -16.43 -42.28 -19.58
C VAL A 503 -17.28 -43.48 -19.17
N ALA A 504 -17.71 -44.27 -20.14
CA ALA A 504 -18.56 -45.42 -19.94
C ALA A 504 -17.73 -46.50 -19.24
N VAL A 505 -17.58 -46.38 -17.93
CA VAL A 505 -17.22 -47.52 -17.09
C VAL A 505 -18.53 -48.23 -16.79
N ASP A 506 -18.61 -49.49 -17.16
CA ASP A 506 -19.80 -50.31 -16.93
C ASP A 506 -19.92 -50.57 -15.42
N VAL A 507 -20.60 -49.66 -14.70
CA VAL A 507 -20.66 -49.60 -13.22
C VAL A 507 -21.20 -50.89 -12.60
N ASP A 508 -22.05 -51.61 -13.33
CA ASP A 508 -22.63 -52.90 -12.91
C ASP A 508 -21.60 -54.06 -12.96
N SER A 509 -20.38 -53.83 -13.46
CA SER A 509 -19.27 -54.80 -13.55
C SER A 509 -18.09 -54.52 -12.62
N LEU A 510 -18.08 -53.37 -11.95
CA LEU A 510 -17.01 -52.94 -11.04
C LEU A 510 -17.21 -53.50 -9.64
N THR A 511 -16.11 -53.83 -8.96
CA THR A 511 -16.14 -54.21 -7.54
C THR A 511 -16.46 -53.02 -6.63
N PRO A 512 -17.01 -53.23 -5.42
CA PRO A 512 -17.29 -52.16 -4.45
C PRO A 512 -16.06 -51.30 -4.11
N GLU A 513 -14.86 -51.88 -4.22
CA GLU A 513 -13.58 -51.19 -4.01
C GLU A 513 -13.21 -50.25 -5.17
N GLU A 514 -13.55 -50.62 -6.41
CA GLU A 514 -13.35 -49.76 -7.59
C GLU A 514 -14.37 -48.62 -7.63
N GLN A 515 -15.61 -48.84 -7.15
CA GLN A 515 -16.63 -47.79 -6.99
C GLN A 515 -16.21 -46.76 -5.92
N ARG A 516 -15.65 -47.21 -4.80
CA ARG A 516 -15.07 -46.35 -3.73
C ARG A 516 -13.83 -45.55 -4.16
N ASN A 517 -13.12 -46.02 -5.20
CA ASN A 517 -11.98 -45.30 -5.76
C ASN A 517 -12.40 -44.18 -6.74
N ILE A 518 -13.59 -44.27 -7.35
CA ILE A 518 -14.09 -43.28 -8.32
C ILE A 518 -14.70 -42.07 -7.59
N SER A 519 -15.47 -42.31 -6.53
CA SER A 519 -15.86 -41.29 -5.57
C SER A 519 -15.67 -41.84 -4.17
N LYS A 520 -14.78 -41.20 -3.41
CA LYS A 520 -14.54 -41.57 -2.01
C LYS A 520 -15.79 -41.29 -1.18
N GLU A 521 -15.89 -41.90 0.00
CA GLU A 521 -16.96 -41.60 0.97
C GLU A 521 -16.71 -40.20 1.59
N GLY A 522 -17.75 -39.55 2.13
CA GLY A 522 -17.61 -38.28 2.83
C GLY A 522 -17.78 -36.99 2.00
N LEU A 523 -18.51 -37.04 0.87
CA LEU A 523 -18.63 -35.89 -0.04
C LEU A 523 -19.49 -34.77 0.57
N VAL A 524 -20.59 -35.13 1.23
CA VAL A 524 -21.55 -34.17 1.82
C VAL A 524 -20.89 -33.38 2.95
N GLU A 525 -20.07 -34.04 3.78
CA GLU A 525 -19.32 -33.42 4.87
C GLU A 525 -18.29 -32.43 4.35
N TYR A 526 -17.58 -32.76 3.27
CA TYR A 526 -16.60 -31.86 2.65
C TYR A 526 -17.26 -30.69 1.92
N LEU A 527 -18.39 -30.91 1.25
CA LEU A 527 -19.21 -29.86 0.64
C LEU A 527 -19.73 -28.89 1.72
N CYS A 528 -20.28 -29.42 2.80
CA CYS A 528 -20.73 -28.60 3.92
C CYS A 528 -19.56 -27.88 4.61
N ALA A 529 -18.42 -28.54 4.78
CA ALA A 529 -17.23 -27.93 5.34
C ALA A 529 -16.74 -26.74 4.50
N LEU A 530 -16.78 -26.84 3.17
CA LEU A 530 -16.48 -25.73 2.27
C LEU A 530 -17.51 -24.60 2.41
N ALA A 531 -18.81 -24.90 2.44
CA ALA A 531 -19.86 -23.90 2.63
C ALA A 531 -19.69 -23.13 3.96
N ASN A 532 -19.47 -23.85 5.06
CA ASN A 532 -19.19 -23.25 6.37
C ASN A 532 -17.92 -22.39 6.35
N SER A 533 -16.85 -22.87 5.71
CA SER A 533 -15.60 -22.13 5.56
C SER A 533 -15.82 -20.78 4.89
N LEU A 534 -16.63 -20.76 3.83
CA LEU A 534 -16.95 -19.55 3.07
C LEU A 534 -17.88 -18.62 3.85
N ASP A 535 -18.90 -19.13 4.54
CA ASP A 535 -19.82 -18.35 5.39
C ASP A 535 -19.05 -17.61 6.50
N ILE A 536 -18.22 -18.33 7.25
CA ILE A 536 -17.37 -17.77 8.32
C ILE A 536 -16.38 -16.74 7.76
N THR A 537 -15.81 -17.02 6.58
CA THR A 537 -14.87 -16.11 5.93
C THR A 537 -15.57 -14.82 5.51
N SER A 538 -16.75 -14.92 4.89
CA SER A 538 -17.56 -13.76 4.47
C SER A 538 -17.94 -12.86 5.64
N GLU A 539 -18.42 -13.44 6.75
CA GLU A 539 -18.77 -12.67 7.96
C GLU A 539 -17.53 -12.01 8.57
N THR A 540 -16.41 -12.73 8.65
CA THR A 540 -15.15 -12.19 9.20
C THR A 540 -14.61 -11.02 8.35
N LEU A 541 -14.73 -11.10 7.01
CA LEU A 541 -14.30 -10.03 6.11
C LEU A 541 -15.16 -8.78 6.26
N SER A 542 -16.49 -8.94 6.32
CA SER A 542 -17.44 -7.84 6.50
C SER A 542 -17.29 -7.15 7.86
N ASP A 543 -17.31 -7.93 8.93
CA ASP A 543 -17.51 -7.36 10.27
C ASP A 543 -16.21 -6.96 10.98
N LYS A 544 -15.08 -7.57 10.62
CA LYS A 544 -13.78 -7.31 11.26
C LYS A 544 -12.80 -6.63 10.33
N PHE A 545 -12.50 -7.22 9.18
CA PHE A 545 -11.41 -6.72 8.34
C PHE A 545 -11.76 -5.42 7.60
N MET A 546 -12.95 -5.34 7.01
CA MET A 546 -13.40 -4.15 6.30
C MET A 546 -13.34 -2.87 7.17
N PRO A 547 -13.94 -2.81 8.39
CA PRO A 547 -13.88 -1.60 9.21
C PRO A 547 -12.45 -1.25 9.64
N ILE A 548 -11.62 -2.25 10.01
CA ILE A 548 -10.23 -2.02 10.44
C ILE A 548 -9.40 -1.34 9.35
N TYR A 549 -9.53 -1.77 8.09
CA TYR A 549 -8.74 -1.19 7.00
C TYR A 549 -9.32 0.12 6.47
N LEU A 550 -10.63 0.34 6.58
CA LEU A 550 -11.24 1.63 6.28
C LEU A 550 -10.76 2.72 7.25
N GLU A 551 -10.69 2.44 8.56
CA GLU A 551 -10.16 3.41 9.53
C GLU A 551 -8.69 3.76 9.28
N LYS A 552 -7.88 2.81 8.82
CA LYS A 552 -6.45 3.00 8.54
C LYS A 552 -6.16 3.66 7.18
N THR A 553 -7.17 3.96 6.37
CA THR A 553 -6.99 4.49 5.00
C THR A 553 -7.65 5.85 4.77
N HIS A 554 -7.12 6.63 3.84
CA HIS A 554 -7.75 7.88 3.42
C HIS A 554 -9.08 7.63 2.69
N ALA A 555 -10.05 8.52 2.89
CA ALA A 555 -11.41 8.41 2.36
C ALA A 555 -11.50 8.18 0.83
N ASN A 556 -10.54 8.70 0.06
CA ASN A 556 -10.49 8.53 -1.40
C ASN A 556 -10.34 7.05 -1.83
N PHE A 557 -9.84 6.19 -0.95
CA PHE A 557 -9.57 4.78 -1.24
C PHE A 557 -10.63 3.83 -0.64
N HIS A 558 -11.56 4.35 0.17
CA HIS A 558 -12.59 3.54 0.84
C HIS A 558 -13.47 2.78 -0.14
N SER A 559 -13.89 3.43 -1.23
CA SER A 559 -14.74 2.80 -2.25
C SER A 559 -14.09 1.59 -2.89
N LYS A 560 -12.77 1.61 -3.13
CA LYS A 560 -12.03 0.50 -3.71
C LYS A 560 -11.95 -0.69 -2.77
N ILE A 561 -11.64 -0.45 -1.49
CA ILE A 561 -11.56 -1.48 -0.46
C ILE A 561 -12.94 -2.12 -0.25
N GLN A 562 -13.98 -1.30 -0.15
CA GLN A 562 -15.36 -1.76 -0.01
C GLN A 562 -15.77 -2.64 -1.20
N THR A 563 -15.54 -2.18 -2.44
CA THR A 563 -15.82 -2.96 -3.65
C THR A 563 -15.08 -4.30 -3.65
N ALA A 564 -13.81 -4.32 -3.20
CA ALA A 564 -13.02 -5.54 -3.13
C ALA A 564 -13.59 -6.55 -2.10
N PHE A 565 -14.00 -6.11 -0.92
CA PHE A 565 -14.60 -7.02 0.06
C PHE A 565 -16.02 -7.47 -0.34
N GLU A 566 -16.86 -6.55 -0.80
CA GLU A 566 -18.24 -6.85 -1.23
C GLU A 566 -18.29 -7.84 -2.41
N SER A 567 -17.41 -7.66 -3.41
CA SER A 567 -17.31 -8.62 -4.53
C SER A 567 -16.88 -10.01 -4.06
N THR A 568 -15.95 -10.09 -3.10
CA THR A 568 -15.51 -11.37 -2.53
C THR A 568 -16.64 -12.09 -1.79
N VAL A 569 -17.42 -11.35 -1.00
CA VAL A 569 -18.59 -11.89 -0.27
C VAL A 569 -19.67 -12.35 -1.24
N TYR A 570 -19.98 -11.54 -2.26
CA TYR A 570 -20.98 -11.87 -3.27
C TYR A 570 -20.67 -13.21 -3.98
N VAL A 571 -19.44 -13.36 -4.51
CA VAL A 571 -19.05 -14.58 -5.23
C VAL A 571 -18.97 -15.79 -4.28
N SER A 572 -18.59 -15.58 -3.02
CA SER A 572 -18.61 -16.64 -2.00
C SER A 572 -20.04 -17.14 -1.73
N ASN A 573 -21.02 -16.24 -1.63
CA ASN A 573 -22.43 -16.59 -1.44
C ASN A 573 -23.03 -17.31 -2.65
N GLU A 574 -22.63 -16.94 -3.87
CA GLU A 574 -22.99 -17.71 -5.08
C GLU A 574 -22.45 -19.14 -5.03
N LEU A 575 -21.20 -19.33 -4.59
CA LEU A 575 -20.61 -20.67 -4.46
C LEU A 575 -21.30 -21.47 -3.36
N ILE A 576 -21.61 -20.88 -2.20
CA ILE A 576 -22.39 -21.54 -1.14
C ILE A 576 -23.73 -22.03 -1.68
N SER A 577 -24.43 -21.20 -2.45
CA SER A 577 -25.70 -21.58 -3.08
C SER A 577 -25.53 -22.75 -4.07
N HIS A 578 -24.43 -22.80 -4.83
CA HIS A 578 -24.11 -23.90 -5.74
C HIS A 578 -23.81 -25.20 -4.99
N ILE A 579 -23.02 -25.12 -3.90
CA ILE A 579 -22.71 -26.25 -3.02
C ILE A 579 -23.98 -26.83 -2.41
N ILE A 580 -24.87 -25.97 -1.93
CA ILE A 580 -26.13 -26.41 -1.31
C ILE A 580 -27.05 -27.07 -2.35
N LYS A 581 -27.19 -26.50 -3.54
CA LYS A 581 -27.94 -27.13 -4.65
C LYS A 581 -27.36 -28.50 -5.02
N THR A 582 -26.04 -28.61 -4.96
CA THR A 582 -25.32 -29.86 -5.17
C THR A 582 -25.65 -30.90 -4.11
N ILE A 583 -25.60 -30.54 -2.81
CA ILE A 583 -26.02 -31.40 -1.70
C ILE A 583 -27.49 -31.83 -1.87
N CYS A 584 -28.38 -30.89 -2.17
CA CYS A 584 -29.80 -31.18 -2.37
C CYS A 584 -30.02 -32.17 -3.54
N SER A 585 -29.22 -32.06 -4.60
CA SER A 585 -29.29 -32.98 -5.74
C SER A 585 -28.87 -34.40 -5.38
N ILE A 586 -27.90 -34.56 -4.46
CA ILE A 586 -27.50 -35.86 -3.90
C ILE A 586 -28.66 -36.45 -3.10
N VAL A 587 -29.25 -35.67 -2.18
CA VAL A 587 -30.38 -36.13 -1.36
C VAL A 587 -31.56 -36.54 -2.25
N ILE A 588 -31.94 -35.72 -3.23
CA ILE A 588 -33.04 -36.04 -4.15
C ILE A 588 -32.73 -37.27 -5.01
N ASN A 589 -31.47 -37.50 -5.37
CA ASN A 589 -31.08 -38.69 -6.11
C ASN A 589 -31.36 -39.98 -5.33
N ASP A 590 -31.16 -39.96 -4.02
CA ASP A 590 -31.45 -41.11 -3.15
C ASP A 590 -32.95 -41.29 -2.92
N LEU A 591 -33.76 -40.24 -3.08
CA LEU A 591 -35.21 -40.30 -2.99
C LEU A 591 -35.89 -40.85 -4.25
N TYR A 592 -35.23 -40.86 -5.42
CA TYR A 592 -35.84 -41.30 -6.69
C TYR A 592 -36.52 -42.69 -6.63
N PRO A 593 -35.95 -43.74 -6.00
CA PRO A 593 -36.57 -45.07 -5.94
C PRO A 593 -37.96 -45.06 -5.31
N GLU A 594 -38.17 -44.25 -4.27
CA GLU A 594 -39.47 -44.10 -3.60
C GLU A 594 -40.34 -43.06 -4.31
N LEU A 595 -39.77 -41.96 -4.79
CA LEU A 595 -40.51 -40.92 -5.53
C LEU A 595 -41.15 -41.48 -6.81
N CYS A 596 -40.51 -42.42 -7.50
CA CYS A 596 -41.10 -43.07 -8.68
C CYS A 596 -42.38 -43.87 -8.38
N LYS A 597 -42.70 -44.15 -7.11
CA LYS A 597 -43.95 -44.83 -6.72
C LYS A 597 -45.11 -43.86 -6.51
N VAL A 598 -44.87 -42.54 -6.51
CA VAL A 598 -45.90 -41.50 -6.28
C VAL A 598 -47.02 -41.61 -7.33
N PHE A 599 -48.29 -41.52 -6.90
CA PHE A 599 -49.51 -41.66 -7.71
C PHE A 599 -49.70 -43.01 -8.42
N THR A 600 -48.86 -44.01 -8.15
CA THR A 600 -49.03 -45.38 -8.62
C THR A 600 -49.97 -46.19 -7.71
N LYS A 601 -50.26 -47.44 -8.07
CA LYS A 601 -51.07 -48.34 -7.22
C LYS A 601 -50.50 -48.51 -5.80
N ALA A 602 -49.16 -48.51 -5.65
CA ALA A 602 -48.50 -48.64 -4.36
C ALA A 602 -48.69 -47.40 -3.47
N TRP A 603 -48.91 -46.23 -4.06
CA TRP A 603 -49.20 -44.99 -3.32
C TRP A 603 -50.63 -44.94 -2.74
N TYR A 604 -51.61 -45.38 -3.54
CA TYR A 604 -53.02 -45.48 -3.12
C TYR A 604 -53.32 -46.60 -2.12
N ASP A 605 -52.47 -47.62 -2.07
CA ASP A 605 -52.62 -48.81 -1.22
C ASP A 605 -51.25 -49.13 -0.62
N PRO A 606 -50.81 -48.33 0.38
CA PRO A 606 -49.45 -48.42 0.91
C PRO A 606 -49.22 -49.76 1.61
N PRO A 607 -48.00 -50.32 1.55
CA PRO A 607 -47.60 -51.43 2.42
C PRO A 607 -47.49 -50.98 3.89
N GLU A 608 -47.15 -51.90 4.81
CA GLU A 608 -47.07 -51.61 6.27
C GLU A 608 -46.17 -50.41 6.63
N VAL A 609 -45.12 -50.17 5.83
CA VAL A 609 -44.32 -48.94 5.87
C VAL A 609 -44.65 -48.15 4.62
N SER A 610 -45.10 -46.91 4.79
CA SER A 610 -45.45 -46.05 3.67
C SER A 610 -44.19 -45.56 2.96
N MET A 611 -44.25 -45.42 1.63
CA MET A 611 -43.19 -44.75 0.87
C MET A 611 -42.89 -43.34 1.38
N THR A 612 -43.92 -42.64 1.86
CA THR A 612 -43.79 -41.28 2.41
C THR A 612 -43.00 -41.28 3.72
N GLU A 613 -43.13 -42.34 4.54
CA GLU A 613 -42.35 -42.50 5.78
C GLU A 613 -40.87 -42.71 5.45
N LEU A 614 -40.56 -43.57 4.46
CA LEU A 614 -39.18 -43.78 4.00
C LEU A 614 -38.55 -42.49 3.45
N ILE A 615 -39.29 -41.71 2.66
CA ILE A 615 -38.82 -40.42 2.13
C ILE A 615 -38.49 -39.46 3.29
N VAL A 616 -39.38 -39.38 4.28
CA VAL A 616 -39.20 -38.51 5.45
C VAL A 616 -38.04 -38.96 6.31
N GLU A 617 -37.87 -40.27 6.54
CA GLU A 617 -36.74 -40.84 7.27
C GLU A 617 -35.42 -40.48 6.59
N THR A 618 -35.30 -40.70 5.28
CA THR A 618 -34.07 -40.36 4.53
C THR A 618 -33.76 -38.86 4.58
N ILE A 619 -34.76 -37.98 4.40
CA ILE A 619 -34.56 -36.53 4.52
C ILE A 619 -34.14 -36.17 5.95
N ALA A 620 -34.80 -36.75 6.96
CA ALA A 620 -34.50 -36.46 8.35
C ALA A 620 -33.09 -36.91 8.76
N GLU A 621 -32.62 -38.06 8.29
CA GLU A 621 -31.26 -38.55 8.52
C GLU A 621 -30.23 -37.56 7.94
N TYR A 622 -30.33 -37.22 6.66
CA TYR A 622 -29.43 -36.26 6.01
C TYR A 622 -29.44 -34.90 6.71
N MET A 623 -30.62 -34.37 7.06
CA MET A 623 -30.72 -33.07 7.73
C MET A 623 -30.18 -33.11 9.16
N GLN A 624 -30.37 -34.20 9.90
CA GLN A 624 -29.79 -34.36 11.24
C GLN A 624 -28.27 -34.44 11.18
N GLU A 625 -27.72 -35.14 10.20
CA GLU A 625 -26.28 -35.17 9.96
C GLU A 625 -25.75 -33.79 9.62
N ILE A 626 -26.34 -33.11 8.62
CA ILE A 626 -25.93 -31.75 8.24
C ILE A 626 -26.02 -30.80 9.44
N ARG A 627 -27.07 -30.88 10.26
CA ARG A 627 -27.22 -30.06 11.47
C ARG A 627 -26.10 -30.26 12.48
N SER A 628 -25.49 -31.44 12.53
CA SER A 628 -24.41 -31.74 13.48
C SER A 628 -23.11 -30.97 13.18
N TYR A 629 -22.91 -30.57 11.92
CA TYR A 629 -21.66 -29.96 11.47
C TYR A 629 -21.81 -28.68 10.63
N SER A 630 -23.01 -28.12 10.44
CA SER A 630 -23.25 -26.89 9.67
C SER A 630 -23.40 -25.63 10.54
N THR A 631 -23.13 -24.47 9.97
CA THR A 631 -23.56 -23.17 10.55
C THR A 631 -25.07 -22.99 10.38
N TYR A 632 -25.69 -22.12 11.18
CA TYR A 632 -27.13 -21.86 11.10
C TYR A 632 -27.55 -21.35 9.71
N ASN A 633 -26.78 -20.40 9.15
CA ASN A 633 -27.06 -19.83 7.83
C ASN A 633 -27.04 -20.90 6.73
N VAL A 634 -25.98 -21.74 6.72
CA VAL A 634 -25.84 -22.82 5.74
C VAL A 634 -26.94 -23.86 5.92
N TYR A 635 -27.28 -24.22 7.16
CA TYR A 635 -28.36 -25.16 7.46
C TYR A 635 -29.73 -24.65 6.99
N ALA A 636 -30.08 -23.41 7.35
CA ALA A 636 -31.35 -22.79 6.98
C ALA A 636 -31.49 -22.67 5.45
N LEU A 637 -30.42 -22.24 4.76
CA LEU A 637 -30.40 -22.16 3.31
C LEU A 637 -30.44 -23.54 2.64
N CYS A 638 -29.76 -24.53 3.20
CA CYS A 638 -29.82 -25.91 2.74
C CYS A 638 -31.24 -26.45 2.81
N PHE A 639 -31.90 -26.16 3.91
CA PHE A 639 -33.24 -26.63 4.16
C PHE A 639 -34.27 -26.00 3.18
N THR A 640 -34.25 -24.68 2.98
CA THR A 640 -35.18 -24.00 2.07
C THR A 640 -35.02 -24.48 0.64
N ILE A 641 -33.77 -24.58 0.15
CA ILE A 641 -33.46 -25.09 -1.19
C ILE A 641 -33.85 -26.57 -1.33
N LEU A 642 -33.65 -27.38 -0.28
CA LEU A 642 -34.05 -28.78 -0.30
C LEU A 642 -35.56 -28.92 -0.45
N LEU A 643 -36.36 -28.18 0.33
CA LEU A 643 -37.82 -28.24 0.21
C LEU A 643 -38.32 -27.79 -1.15
N ASP A 644 -37.78 -26.69 -1.66
CA ASP A 644 -38.18 -26.16 -2.96
C ASP A 644 -37.94 -27.20 -4.06
N ASN A 645 -36.76 -27.82 -4.07
CA ASN A 645 -36.42 -28.84 -5.04
C ASN A 645 -37.19 -30.15 -4.80
N PHE A 646 -37.38 -30.56 -3.55
CA PHE A 646 -38.07 -31.79 -3.17
C PHE A 646 -39.54 -31.76 -3.58
N ILE A 647 -40.27 -30.71 -3.20
CA ILE A 647 -41.71 -30.60 -3.48
C ILE A 647 -41.95 -30.43 -4.99
N ASN A 648 -41.12 -29.64 -5.66
CA ASN A 648 -41.14 -29.54 -7.12
C ASN A 648 -40.93 -30.91 -7.78
N THR A 649 -39.92 -31.67 -7.34
CA THR A 649 -39.62 -33.01 -7.85
C THR A 649 -40.74 -34.01 -7.56
N TYR A 650 -41.32 -33.97 -6.35
CA TYR A 650 -42.46 -34.79 -5.94
C TYR A 650 -43.66 -34.60 -6.87
N ILE A 651 -44.05 -33.34 -7.11
CA ILE A 651 -45.18 -32.99 -7.99
C ILE A 651 -44.88 -33.41 -9.44
N ARG A 652 -43.67 -33.11 -9.92
CA ARG A 652 -43.27 -33.41 -11.30
C ARG A 652 -43.26 -34.92 -11.58
N ILE A 653 -42.65 -35.72 -10.70
CA ILE A 653 -42.63 -37.19 -10.86
C ILE A 653 -44.04 -37.75 -10.76
N GLY A 654 -44.87 -37.21 -9.86
CA GLY A 654 -46.29 -37.53 -9.80
C GLY A 654 -46.99 -37.36 -11.16
N TYR A 655 -46.84 -36.19 -11.80
CA TYR A 655 -47.42 -35.95 -13.13
C TYR A 655 -46.86 -36.89 -14.19
N GLU A 656 -45.53 -37.08 -14.24
CA GLU A 656 -44.89 -37.98 -15.20
C GLU A 656 -45.38 -39.43 -15.04
N ASN A 657 -45.59 -39.90 -13.81
CA ASN A 657 -46.14 -41.21 -13.52
C ASN A 657 -47.58 -41.39 -14.02
N VAL A 658 -48.44 -40.38 -13.86
CA VAL A 658 -49.85 -40.45 -14.30
C VAL A 658 -49.98 -40.31 -15.82
N LEU A 659 -49.16 -39.47 -16.45
CA LEU A 659 -49.24 -39.19 -17.88
C LEU A 659 -48.55 -40.25 -18.74
N HIS A 660 -47.39 -40.75 -18.31
CA HIS A 660 -46.52 -41.61 -19.11
C HIS A 660 -46.18 -42.96 -18.46
N GLY A 661 -46.51 -43.15 -17.18
CA GLY A 661 -46.15 -44.31 -16.37
C GLY A 661 -47.32 -45.20 -15.95
N ASP A 662 -47.13 -45.91 -14.83
CA ASP A 662 -48.11 -46.81 -14.22
C ASP A 662 -49.08 -46.10 -13.24
N GLY A 663 -49.07 -44.76 -13.25
CA GLY A 663 -49.92 -43.92 -12.42
C GLY A 663 -51.40 -44.01 -12.81
N LYS A 664 -52.28 -43.83 -11.83
CA LYS A 664 -53.73 -43.80 -12.09
C LYS A 664 -54.17 -42.36 -12.32
N LYS A 665 -54.90 -42.11 -13.42
CA LYS A 665 -55.59 -40.84 -13.63
C LYS A 665 -56.52 -40.52 -12.46
N ILE A 666 -56.52 -39.24 -12.09
CA ILE A 666 -57.30 -38.69 -10.97
C ILE A 666 -58.79 -38.75 -11.34
N ASP A 667 -59.58 -39.31 -10.42
CA ASP A 667 -61.02 -39.49 -10.57
C ASP A 667 -61.75 -38.59 -9.55
N PRO A 668 -62.35 -37.48 -9.98
CA PRO A 668 -62.90 -36.46 -9.08
C PRO A 668 -64.14 -36.95 -8.29
N ASP A 669 -64.86 -37.96 -8.79
CA ASP A 669 -66.08 -38.50 -8.16
C ASP A 669 -65.82 -39.75 -7.28
N ALA A 670 -64.56 -40.12 -7.08
CA ALA A 670 -64.19 -41.33 -6.34
C ALA A 670 -64.43 -41.19 -4.82
N THR A 671 -65.60 -41.61 -4.36
CA THR A 671 -66.06 -41.53 -2.95
C THR A 671 -65.68 -42.72 -2.05
N LYS A 672 -64.88 -43.68 -2.53
CA LYS A 672 -64.44 -44.81 -1.69
C LYS A 672 -63.36 -44.34 -0.70
N LYS A 673 -63.80 -44.13 0.56
CA LYS A 673 -63.12 -43.71 1.80
C LYS A 673 -61.73 -44.28 2.19
N TYR A 674 -61.07 -45.03 1.32
CA TYR A 674 -59.72 -45.57 1.58
C TYR A 674 -58.82 -45.60 0.33
N LYS A 675 -59.24 -44.96 -0.78
CA LYS A 675 -58.53 -44.98 -2.09
C LYS A 675 -58.73 -43.69 -2.91
N SER A 676 -59.16 -42.58 -2.28
CA SER A 676 -59.33 -41.30 -2.99
C SER A 676 -57.99 -40.55 -3.05
N PHE A 677 -57.86 -39.69 -4.06
CA PHE A 677 -56.66 -38.87 -4.27
C PHE A 677 -56.43 -37.87 -3.11
N SER A 678 -57.51 -37.22 -2.66
CA SER A 678 -57.51 -36.27 -1.55
C SER A 678 -57.04 -36.88 -0.22
N GLU A 679 -57.45 -38.11 0.09
CA GLU A 679 -56.99 -38.81 1.30
C GLU A 679 -55.49 -39.16 1.23
N GLY A 680 -55.01 -39.57 0.04
CA GLY A 680 -53.58 -39.83 -0.19
C GLY A 680 -52.71 -38.58 -0.01
N ILE A 681 -53.16 -37.43 -0.54
CA ILE A 681 -52.48 -36.15 -0.37
C ILE A 681 -52.52 -35.69 1.10
N GLY A 682 -53.70 -35.75 1.74
CA GLY A 682 -53.85 -35.37 3.14
C GLY A 682 -52.96 -36.21 4.07
N ARG A 683 -52.83 -37.52 3.78
CA ARG A 683 -51.88 -38.41 4.47
C ARG A 683 -50.45 -37.93 4.29
N ASP A 684 -50.03 -37.65 3.05
CA ASP A 684 -48.65 -37.30 2.78
C ASP A 684 -48.27 -35.93 3.34
N ILE A 685 -49.15 -34.93 3.24
CA ILE A 685 -48.95 -33.62 3.90
C ILE A 685 -48.80 -33.80 5.40
N SER A 686 -49.64 -34.63 6.02
CA SER A 686 -49.55 -34.91 7.45
C SER A 686 -48.21 -35.56 7.81
N LEU A 687 -47.77 -36.56 7.04
CA LEU A 687 -46.49 -37.23 7.29
C LEU A 687 -45.28 -36.32 7.06
N PHE A 688 -45.27 -35.53 5.98
CA PHE A 688 -44.21 -34.55 5.72
C PHE A 688 -44.14 -33.50 6.82
N PHE A 689 -45.28 -32.97 7.26
CA PHE A 689 -45.32 -31.97 8.32
C PHE A 689 -44.78 -32.54 9.65
N HIS A 690 -45.35 -33.65 10.14
CA HIS A 690 -44.96 -34.19 11.45
C HIS A 690 -43.53 -34.72 11.49
N GLY A 691 -43.05 -35.30 10.39
CA GLY A 691 -41.70 -35.86 10.34
C GLY A 691 -40.61 -34.82 10.17
N LEU A 692 -40.90 -33.69 9.50
CA LEU A 692 -39.91 -32.63 9.28
C LEU A 692 -39.99 -31.53 10.35
N GLU A 693 -41.14 -31.27 11.00
CA GLU A 693 -41.35 -30.15 11.93
C GLU A 693 -40.28 -30.05 13.05
N ASN A 694 -39.77 -31.19 13.54
CA ASN A 694 -38.79 -31.22 14.64
C ASN A 694 -37.39 -30.75 14.23
N LEU A 695 -37.12 -30.59 12.93
CA LEU A 695 -35.82 -30.21 12.39
C LEU A 695 -35.60 -28.69 12.39
N PHE A 696 -36.54 -27.89 12.90
CA PHE A 696 -36.67 -26.47 12.61
C PHE A 696 -36.76 -25.50 13.78
N THR A 697 -36.44 -24.23 13.49
CA THR A 697 -36.89 -23.06 14.26
C THR A 697 -38.33 -22.69 13.89
N ARG A 698 -38.97 -21.76 14.61
CA ARG A 698 -40.39 -21.44 14.34
C ARG A 698 -40.60 -20.74 13.00
N LYS A 699 -39.64 -19.88 12.63
CA LYS A 699 -39.64 -19.20 11.33
C LYS A 699 -39.65 -20.20 10.17
N ASP A 700 -38.83 -21.22 10.24
CA ASP A 700 -38.70 -22.21 9.16
C ASP A 700 -39.92 -23.12 9.04
N LYS A 701 -40.65 -23.37 10.15
CA LYS A 701 -41.93 -24.09 10.12
C LYS A 701 -42.97 -23.37 9.27
N LYS A 702 -42.97 -22.03 9.25
CA LYS A 702 -43.84 -21.26 8.34
C LYS A 702 -43.50 -21.56 6.89
N TYR A 703 -42.21 -21.59 6.53
CA TYR A 703 -41.76 -21.92 5.17
C TYR A 703 -42.16 -23.35 4.75
N LEU A 704 -42.02 -24.33 5.66
CA LEU A 704 -42.52 -25.69 5.44
C LEU A 704 -44.03 -25.69 5.19
N PHE A 705 -44.80 -24.99 6.02
CA PHE A 705 -46.25 -24.92 5.87
C PHE A 705 -46.65 -24.34 4.50
N TYR A 706 -46.04 -23.22 4.09
CA TYR A 706 -46.31 -22.61 2.80
C TYR A 706 -45.89 -23.49 1.63
N SER A 707 -44.73 -24.15 1.71
CA SER A 707 -44.28 -25.02 0.62
C SER A 707 -45.16 -26.29 0.50
N LEU A 708 -45.62 -26.87 1.61
CA LEU A 708 -46.59 -27.98 1.61
C LEU A 708 -47.97 -27.57 1.06
N LYS A 709 -48.34 -26.29 1.14
CA LYS A 709 -49.56 -25.78 0.53
C LYS A 709 -49.57 -25.96 -1.00
N ALA A 710 -48.41 -26.05 -1.65
CA ALA A 710 -48.32 -26.43 -3.06
C ALA A 710 -48.90 -27.84 -3.34
N ILE A 711 -48.84 -28.75 -2.36
CA ILE A 711 -49.43 -30.09 -2.47
C ILE A 711 -50.93 -30.05 -2.12
N GLU A 712 -51.34 -29.19 -1.19
CA GLU A 712 -52.76 -28.96 -0.86
C GLU A 712 -53.53 -28.37 -2.05
N LEU A 713 -52.97 -27.36 -2.72
CA LEU A 713 -53.56 -26.75 -3.91
C LEU A 713 -53.69 -27.75 -5.08
N LEU A 714 -52.82 -28.76 -5.11
CA LEU A 714 -52.89 -29.85 -6.08
C LEU A 714 -54.09 -30.77 -5.82
N ASP A 715 -54.50 -30.96 -4.55
CA ASP A 715 -55.75 -31.64 -4.22
C ASP A 715 -56.95 -30.80 -4.70
N ASN A 716 -56.98 -29.51 -4.33
CA ASN A 716 -58.04 -28.59 -4.74
C ASN A 716 -58.25 -28.59 -6.26
N LEU A 717 -57.18 -28.44 -7.04
CA LEU A 717 -57.22 -28.47 -8.50
C LEU A 717 -57.59 -29.86 -9.06
N GLY A 718 -57.16 -30.93 -8.39
CA GLY A 718 -57.43 -32.33 -8.77
C GLY A 718 -58.89 -32.75 -8.60
N THR A 719 -59.59 -32.23 -7.59
CA THR A 719 -60.96 -32.65 -7.22
C THR A 719 -62.07 -31.64 -7.54
N CYS A 720 -61.75 -30.50 -8.16
CA CYS A 720 -62.73 -29.49 -8.57
C CYS A 720 -63.88 -30.07 -9.43
N GLN A 721 -65.14 -29.72 -9.13
CA GLN A 721 -66.30 -30.21 -9.90
C GLN A 721 -66.49 -29.53 -11.28
N ASP A 722 -65.96 -28.31 -11.49
CA ASP A 722 -65.99 -27.58 -12.77
C ASP A 722 -64.60 -27.00 -13.15
N PRO A 723 -63.70 -27.80 -13.76
CA PRO A 723 -62.31 -27.42 -13.98
C PRO A 723 -62.14 -26.24 -14.95
N LEU A 724 -63.08 -26.01 -15.88
CA LEU A 724 -62.98 -24.94 -16.89
C LEU A 724 -63.18 -23.52 -16.33
N ASN A 725 -63.92 -23.38 -15.22
CA ASN A 725 -64.24 -22.09 -14.59
C ASN A 725 -63.56 -21.92 -13.23
N ILE A 726 -63.43 -22.99 -12.45
CA ILE A 726 -62.88 -22.95 -11.09
C ILE A 726 -61.35 -22.95 -11.12
N ALA A 727 -60.70 -23.68 -12.03
CA ALA A 727 -59.23 -23.71 -12.08
C ALA A 727 -58.60 -22.32 -12.38
N PRO A 728 -59.17 -21.48 -13.28
CA PRO A 728 -58.72 -20.10 -13.43
C PRO A 728 -58.91 -19.23 -12.17
N GLN A 729 -59.96 -19.47 -11.38
CA GLN A 729 -60.21 -18.73 -10.13
C GLN A 729 -59.22 -19.14 -9.03
N ILE A 730 -58.94 -20.44 -8.89
CA ILE A 730 -57.91 -20.96 -7.97
C ILE A 730 -56.53 -20.43 -8.37
N TRP A 731 -56.23 -20.39 -9.68
CA TRP A 731 -54.99 -19.80 -10.18
C TRP A 731 -54.84 -18.31 -9.79
N GLN A 732 -55.90 -17.52 -9.96
CA GLN A 732 -55.89 -16.09 -9.64
C GLN A 732 -55.83 -15.78 -8.14
N HIS A 733 -56.60 -16.50 -7.32
CA HIS A 733 -56.84 -16.12 -5.93
C HIS A 733 -56.10 -16.97 -4.90
N GLU A 734 -55.63 -18.16 -5.25
CA GLU A 734 -54.98 -19.07 -4.31
C GLU A 734 -53.54 -19.37 -4.71
N VAL A 735 -53.26 -19.63 -6.00
CA VAL A 735 -51.90 -20.01 -6.43
C VAL A 735 -50.97 -18.80 -6.64
N LEU A 736 -51.38 -17.79 -7.43
CA LEU A 736 -50.54 -16.60 -7.70
C LEU A 736 -50.23 -15.73 -6.46
N PRO A 737 -51.14 -15.58 -5.49
CA PRO A 737 -50.84 -14.84 -4.26
C PRO A 737 -49.80 -15.50 -3.36
N GLU A 738 -49.71 -16.83 -3.38
CA GLU A 738 -48.78 -17.57 -2.52
C GLU A 738 -47.49 -17.96 -3.25
N PHE A 739 -47.58 -18.26 -4.54
CA PHE A 739 -46.48 -18.62 -5.41
C PHE A 739 -46.39 -17.67 -6.59
N TYR A 740 -45.88 -16.46 -6.32
CA TYR A 740 -45.79 -15.39 -7.31
C TYR A 740 -45.11 -15.82 -8.62
N TYR A 741 -44.00 -16.56 -8.55
CA TYR A 741 -43.24 -17.02 -9.73
C TYR A 741 -43.68 -18.39 -10.29
N SER A 742 -44.89 -18.86 -9.98
CA SER A 742 -45.36 -20.17 -10.44
C SER A 742 -45.52 -20.22 -11.97
N SER A 743 -45.15 -21.35 -12.56
CA SER A 743 -45.43 -21.65 -13.97
C SER A 743 -46.88 -22.11 -14.17
N ILE A 744 -47.49 -21.74 -15.31
CA ILE A 744 -48.81 -22.22 -15.72
C ILE A 744 -48.82 -23.74 -15.89
N ASP A 745 -47.66 -24.33 -16.20
CA ASP A 745 -47.52 -25.77 -16.36
C ASP A 745 -47.83 -26.56 -15.08
N TYR A 746 -47.76 -25.92 -13.90
CA TYR A 746 -48.22 -26.54 -12.65
C TYR A 746 -49.72 -26.87 -12.70
N VAL A 747 -50.56 -25.89 -13.04
CA VAL A 747 -52.03 -26.08 -13.13
C VAL A 747 -52.39 -26.99 -14.31
N ILE A 748 -51.76 -26.78 -15.46
CA ILE A 748 -52.02 -27.62 -16.65
C ILE A 748 -51.61 -29.07 -16.40
N GLY A 749 -50.54 -29.32 -15.65
CA GLY A 749 -50.09 -30.64 -15.25
C GLY A 749 -51.15 -31.41 -14.43
N VAL A 750 -51.71 -30.77 -13.39
CA VAL A 750 -52.80 -31.38 -12.59
C VAL A 750 -54.00 -31.72 -13.46
N LEU A 751 -54.47 -30.77 -14.27
CA LEU A 751 -55.66 -30.94 -15.11
C LEU A 751 -55.46 -32.03 -16.16
N SER A 752 -54.25 -32.19 -16.68
CA SER A 752 -53.89 -33.27 -17.61
C SER A 752 -53.93 -34.66 -16.97
N CYS A 753 -53.72 -34.73 -15.65
CA CYS A 753 -53.74 -35.99 -14.88
C CYS A 753 -55.17 -36.46 -14.56
N ARG A 754 -56.20 -35.65 -14.82
CA ARG A 754 -57.60 -35.99 -14.57
C ARG A 754 -58.21 -36.88 -15.67
N LYS A 755 -59.28 -37.60 -15.32
CA LYS A 755 -60.03 -38.46 -16.26
C LYS A 755 -61.05 -37.70 -17.10
N ASP A 756 -61.57 -36.59 -16.60
CA ASP A 756 -62.71 -35.84 -17.12
C ASP A 756 -62.32 -34.69 -18.07
N ILE A 757 -61.02 -34.44 -18.25
CA ILE A 757 -60.50 -33.34 -19.09
C ILE A 757 -59.75 -33.91 -20.29
N ASP A 758 -60.09 -33.40 -21.47
CA ASP A 758 -59.43 -33.76 -22.73
C ASP A 758 -58.37 -32.72 -23.17
N LYS A 759 -57.51 -33.13 -24.11
CA LYS A 759 -56.44 -32.27 -24.66
C LYS A 759 -56.98 -31.01 -25.37
N SER A 760 -58.24 -30.99 -25.81
CA SER A 760 -58.90 -29.81 -26.37
C SER A 760 -59.16 -28.73 -25.32
N ASP A 761 -59.53 -29.15 -24.12
CA ASP A 761 -59.95 -28.26 -23.04
C ASP A 761 -58.73 -27.57 -22.43
N ILE A 762 -57.62 -28.31 -22.32
CA ILE A 762 -56.31 -27.77 -21.93
C ILE A 762 -55.83 -26.67 -22.91
N LYS A 763 -56.05 -26.85 -24.22
CA LYS A 763 -55.69 -25.83 -25.23
C LYS A 763 -56.52 -24.56 -25.10
N GLN A 764 -57.76 -24.65 -24.63
CA GLN A 764 -58.62 -23.49 -24.38
C GLN A 764 -58.27 -22.77 -23.06
N LEU A 765 -57.77 -23.50 -22.07
CA LEU A 765 -57.41 -22.98 -20.75
C LEU A 765 -56.07 -22.26 -20.73
N ARG A 766 -55.06 -22.76 -21.45
CA ARG A 766 -53.70 -22.16 -21.50
C ARG A 766 -53.70 -20.63 -21.75
N PRO A 767 -54.39 -20.08 -22.77
CA PRO A 767 -54.39 -18.63 -23.00
C PRO A 767 -55.15 -17.85 -21.90
N LYS A 768 -56.16 -18.46 -21.26
CA LYS A 768 -56.88 -17.82 -20.16
C LYS A 768 -56.00 -17.68 -18.91
N LEU A 769 -55.26 -18.74 -18.56
CA LEU A 769 -54.34 -18.73 -17.43
C LEU A 769 -53.17 -17.76 -17.65
N GLN A 770 -52.69 -17.66 -18.88
CA GLN A 770 -51.63 -16.71 -19.24
C GLN A 770 -52.11 -15.26 -19.14
N ALA A 771 -53.31 -14.95 -19.63
CA ALA A 771 -53.89 -13.61 -19.49
C ALA A 771 -54.05 -13.20 -18.02
N ILE A 772 -54.51 -14.12 -17.16
CA ILE A 772 -54.63 -13.89 -15.70
C ILE A 772 -53.27 -13.60 -15.07
N GLN A 773 -52.23 -14.36 -15.45
CA GLN A 773 -50.88 -14.15 -14.94
C GLN A 773 -50.30 -12.78 -15.38
N ASP A 774 -50.50 -12.40 -16.65
CA ASP A 774 -50.06 -11.12 -17.19
C ASP A 774 -50.82 -9.92 -16.57
N GLU A 775 -52.08 -10.10 -16.19
CA GLU A 775 -52.85 -9.10 -15.45
C GLU A 775 -52.38 -9.00 -13.99
N TYR A 776 -52.16 -10.13 -13.32
CA TYR A 776 -51.71 -10.16 -11.94
C TYR A 776 -50.36 -9.47 -11.73
N TYR A 777 -49.38 -9.72 -12.61
CA TYR A 777 -48.08 -9.05 -12.56
C TYR A 777 -48.11 -7.55 -12.86
N LYS A 778 -49.21 -7.03 -13.42
CA LYS A 778 -49.41 -5.58 -13.59
C LYS A 778 -50.02 -4.94 -12.35
N GLU A 779 -50.79 -5.69 -11.57
CA GLU A 779 -51.54 -5.19 -10.42
C GLU A 779 -50.81 -5.37 -9.08
N VAL A 780 -49.98 -6.42 -8.96
CA VAL A 780 -49.33 -6.81 -7.71
C VAL A 780 -47.81 -6.68 -7.82
N GLU A 781 -47.21 -5.97 -6.88
CA GLU A 781 -45.74 -5.88 -6.76
C GLU A 781 -45.14 -7.19 -6.24
N SER A 782 -43.89 -7.47 -6.62
CA SER A 782 -43.18 -8.68 -6.20
C SER A 782 -43.05 -8.75 -4.67
N PRO A 783 -43.33 -9.89 -4.02
CA PRO A 783 -43.13 -10.05 -2.59
C PRO A 783 -41.63 -9.95 -2.22
N GLU A 784 -41.32 -9.38 -1.05
CA GLU A 784 -39.95 -9.22 -0.55
C GLU A 784 -39.25 -10.57 -0.24
N THR A 785 -40.02 -11.59 0.15
CA THR A 785 -39.54 -12.97 0.39
C THR A 785 -40.42 -13.97 -0.36
N PRO A 786 -40.15 -14.21 -1.67
CA PRO A 786 -40.93 -15.16 -2.45
C PRO A 786 -40.64 -16.60 -2.01
N ILE A 787 -41.67 -17.43 -1.95
CA ILE A 787 -41.52 -18.89 -1.85
C ILE A 787 -41.18 -19.41 -3.25
N LEU A 788 -40.04 -20.09 -3.38
CA LEU A 788 -39.50 -20.51 -4.68
C LEU A 788 -39.91 -21.92 -5.10
N THR A 789 -40.70 -22.62 -4.29
CA THR A 789 -41.08 -24.04 -4.48
C THR A 789 -41.66 -24.36 -5.87
N LEU A 790 -42.44 -23.45 -6.46
CA LEU A 790 -43.04 -23.63 -7.79
C LEU A 790 -42.40 -22.76 -8.90
N SER A 791 -41.28 -22.09 -8.61
CA SER A 791 -40.55 -21.31 -9.60
C SER A 791 -40.06 -22.22 -10.75
N ASP A 792 -40.26 -21.78 -12.00
CA ASP A 792 -39.87 -22.50 -13.22
C ASP A 792 -40.36 -23.96 -13.33
N PHE A 793 -41.50 -24.29 -12.69
CA PHE A 793 -42.07 -25.63 -12.76
C PHE A 793 -42.36 -26.04 -14.21
N THR A 794 -41.73 -27.13 -14.66
CA THR A 794 -41.96 -27.73 -15.96
C THR A 794 -42.06 -29.24 -15.83
N TYR A 795 -42.95 -29.86 -16.59
CA TYR A 795 -43.08 -31.30 -16.65
C TYR A 795 -43.04 -31.75 -18.11
N ASN A 796 -42.59 -32.99 -18.35
CA ASN A 796 -42.63 -33.56 -19.69
C ASN A 796 -44.08 -33.92 -20.04
N ALA A 797 -44.75 -33.08 -20.81
CA ALA A 797 -46.14 -33.26 -21.24
C ALA A 797 -46.35 -34.40 -22.23
#